data_AF-A0A4Q5XAH0-F1
#
_entry.id   AF-A0A4Q5XAH0-F1
#
_cell.length_a   1.000
_cell.length_b   1.000
_cell.length_c   1.000
_cell.angle_alpha   90.00
_cell.angle_beta   90.00
_cell.angle_gamma   90.00
#
_symmetry.space_group_name_H-M   'P 1'
#
loop_
_entity.id
_entity.type
_entity.pdbx_description
1 polymer ?
#
loop_
_entity_poly.entity_id
_entity_poly.type
_entity_poly.pdbx_seq_one_letter_code
_entity_poly.pdbx_strand_id
1 'polypeptide(L)'
;MKKLDLIARPISALRRRSLGSLALLIGTALPAGSALSGCTVEQAEADAGLAELAQPLTGTDLTPTLPANVSNLRGTAVGAEGINAVYDNNASTKLLLYGRRNDWIQYQMTRPSVVTNYDLTSANDEPGRDPKTWALEGSNDGVGWKVLDSRVDQVFSGRGQTRSFSFANTTAYLFYRLNISANNGKDDLQLAELRIGGSQPAGTVPGIPSTVTATANANAITVTWSAATNATSYILQRISDNGQGSIEIPTSGTSFTDTQLAPGTTYLYQVQAVRDGLRGFPSTRGRARTAAPAGGLKDVTALTTFAPTSQYAGYPNEEVSKLTDNNPYTKYFTPYASAWVRLQTAPNSVVTQYSLTSANDNPVRDPKKWKLEGSPDGSTWTTLDTRADQSFTDRFQKRVYTCNPNSLPFTHYRLTIEPALGEGTVQLAEWRLLGATSANLAAPVAPSGLVATALTGNQIHLSWTDNAGQLNPESHYRIERATNSSFTANLVTKTTGANSTQFNASALAENTTYFFRVSAVNAMGASAVVGPVSAATPSNAPPESFVETGWYDFGSGGHNRTVYRTYQDSHVAIYYDQYVTNRANATWLNPIMSQAWQYIKANYGHFSDPILYVIGNQANVPGTEGWFGGGGVQYAYYNAPYYRNIAFVGAGDWTIPDYTWGLHALTHEIGHLVESNNNAVSGSPSFGVWGDSKWAEIFQYDVHLNVAAIPSGIAAQTAQNFMNAPDQYGRFWFRDWYLPIYNGQLGNTAASQKGVAVLSRYFQLLAEHLPQIDSRFDPRSVNLGELVHFYSGAAGVNLESQAKIAFRWTPEAELQFAKAQVDFPAVTALYQGGSCTPETNAAFCGRIAATCGSVTAADNCGTQRTVSSCGTCTAPQTCGGGGTPNACGESVSNTPCAGLCSNPVVFSSSFPSGNLGMSATCHETTSNLQGFNCGNFAPGRTFRVNNVLATCNYNNQPLPAKRNGGYCFQASAGDYAWASATTF
;
A
#
# COMPACT_ATOMS: atom_id res chain seq x y z
N MET A 1 -50.72 -62.52 6.74
CA MET A 1 -50.49 -61.64 5.57
C MET A 1 -50.82 -60.20 5.96
N LYS A 2 -50.03 -59.22 5.50
CA LYS A 2 -50.24 -57.74 5.46
C LYS A 2 -50.60 -57.01 6.79
N LYS A 3 -49.98 -55.86 7.04
CA LYS A 3 -50.11 -55.05 8.28
C LYS A 3 -50.06 -53.54 8.01
N LEU A 4 -50.68 -52.78 8.91
CA LEU A 4 -50.71 -51.31 9.04
C LEU A 4 -49.46 -50.83 9.87
N ASP A 5 -49.22 -49.59 10.35
CA ASP A 5 -50.12 -48.46 10.69
C ASP A 5 -49.41 -47.10 11.05
N LEU A 6 -50.19 -45.99 11.02
CA LEU A 6 -50.23 -44.76 11.89
C LEU A 6 -49.02 -43.83 12.32
N ILE A 7 -49.27 -42.49 12.18
CA ILE A 7 -49.09 -41.33 13.14
C ILE A 7 -47.82 -40.40 13.31
N ALA A 8 -48.08 -39.08 13.11
CA ALA A 8 -47.69 -37.76 13.71
C ALA A 8 -46.28 -37.30 14.25
N ARG A 9 -45.92 -36.04 13.86
CA ARG A 9 -45.40 -34.80 14.57
C ARG A 9 -44.84 -34.86 16.03
N PRO A 10 -44.08 -33.84 16.56
CA PRO A 10 -43.14 -32.82 15.98
C PRO A 10 -41.93 -32.39 16.93
N ILE A 11 -41.25 -31.25 16.64
CA ILE A 11 -40.55 -30.28 17.58
C ILE A 11 -39.11 -30.56 18.16
N SER A 12 -38.28 -29.48 18.14
CA SER A 12 -37.10 -29.05 18.97
C SER A 12 -35.80 -29.87 19.23
N ALA A 13 -34.67 -29.21 18.92
CA ALA A 13 -33.52 -28.83 19.79
C ALA A 13 -32.64 -29.82 20.63
N LEU A 14 -31.37 -29.40 20.77
CA LEU A 14 -30.39 -29.62 21.87
C LEU A 14 -29.55 -30.93 22.01
N ARG A 15 -28.26 -30.75 21.67
CA ARG A 15 -26.99 -31.18 22.32
C ARG A 15 -26.96 -32.10 23.58
N ARG A 16 -25.80 -32.80 23.68
CA ARG A 16 -25.14 -33.50 24.84
C ARG A 16 -25.74 -34.87 25.19
N ARG A 17 -25.02 -35.84 25.79
CA ARG A 17 -23.61 -36.30 25.89
C ARG A 17 -23.64 -37.41 26.97
N SER A 18 -22.91 -38.52 26.78
CA SER A 18 -22.37 -39.46 27.81
C SER A 18 -23.27 -40.15 28.86
N LEU A 19 -23.09 -41.47 28.98
CA LEU A 19 -22.98 -42.33 30.19
C LEU A 19 -22.15 -43.56 29.75
N GLY A 20 -21.07 -44.01 30.42
CA GLY A 20 -21.06 -44.90 31.60
C GLY A 20 -20.91 -46.38 31.16
N SER A 21 -20.19 -47.32 31.79
CA SER A 21 -19.34 -47.38 33.01
C SER A 21 -18.59 -48.75 33.07
N LEU A 22 -17.50 -48.87 33.86
CA LEU A 22 -16.93 -50.10 34.52
C LEU A 22 -16.58 -51.35 33.64
N ALA A 23 -15.58 -52.21 33.90
CA ALA A 23 -14.52 -52.37 34.92
C ALA A 23 -13.30 -53.07 34.23
N LEU A 24 -12.26 -53.70 34.83
CA LEU A 24 -11.90 -54.10 36.21
C LEU A 24 -10.35 -53.97 36.40
N LEU A 25 -9.63 -54.97 36.96
CA LEU A 25 -8.22 -54.88 37.40
C LEU A 25 -7.37 -56.15 37.07
N ILE A 26 -6.06 -56.03 37.35
CA ILE A 26 -4.97 -57.06 37.42
C ILE A 26 -4.21 -57.29 36.08
N GLY A 27 -2.87 -57.26 35.98
CA GLY A 27 -1.81 -56.81 36.91
C GLY A 27 -0.42 -57.42 36.60
N THR A 28 0.65 -56.59 36.52
CA THR A 28 2.11 -56.93 36.48
C THR A 28 2.65 -57.78 35.30
N ALA A 29 3.97 -57.89 34.99
CA ALA A 29 5.08 -56.91 34.85
C ALA A 29 6.35 -57.58 34.23
N LEU A 30 6.92 -57.04 33.12
CA LEU A 30 8.34 -57.20 32.65
C LEU A 30 8.88 -58.63 32.32
N PRO A 31 10.11 -58.83 31.78
CA PRO A 31 10.83 -58.16 30.67
C PRO A 31 11.58 -59.11 29.66
N ALA A 32 12.18 -58.52 28.60
CA ALA A 32 13.43 -58.91 27.89
C ALA A 32 13.58 -60.27 27.12
N GLY A 33 14.37 -60.28 26.03
CA GLY A 33 14.92 -61.54 25.46
C GLY A 33 15.30 -61.54 23.96
N SER A 34 16.56 -61.27 23.66
CA SER A 34 17.34 -61.43 22.41
C SER A 34 17.02 -62.58 21.41
N ALA A 35 17.32 -62.28 20.14
CA ALA A 35 17.30 -63.10 18.91
C ALA A 35 18.04 -64.46 18.89
N LEU A 36 17.71 -65.33 17.90
CA LEU A 36 18.67 -65.89 16.90
C LEU A 36 18.05 -66.85 15.84
N SER A 37 18.57 -66.76 14.60
CA SER A 37 18.89 -67.83 13.60
C SER A 37 17.85 -68.88 13.12
N GLY A 38 17.74 -69.05 11.78
CA GLY A 38 17.33 -70.32 11.15
C GLY A 38 16.71 -70.26 9.74
N CYS A 39 17.52 -70.35 8.67
CA CYS A 39 17.09 -70.65 7.28
C CYS A 39 17.14 -72.20 7.08
N THR A 40 16.37 -72.91 6.23
CA THR A 40 16.31 -72.91 4.73
C THR A 40 15.12 -73.78 4.21
N VAL A 41 14.38 -73.42 3.14
CA VAL A 41 14.39 -73.97 1.72
C VAL A 41 13.90 -75.45 1.59
N GLU A 42 13.01 -75.93 0.68
CA GLU A 42 12.68 -75.59 -0.74
C GLU A 42 11.27 -76.05 -1.24
N GLN A 43 10.67 -75.33 -2.22
CA GLN A 43 9.81 -75.68 -3.41
C GLN A 43 8.75 -76.83 -3.40
N ALA A 44 7.67 -76.86 -4.21
CA ALA A 44 7.00 -75.99 -5.23
C ALA A 44 5.48 -76.37 -5.24
N GLU A 45 4.48 -75.77 -5.91
CA GLU A 45 4.32 -75.09 -7.22
C GLU A 45 3.29 -73.93 -7.08
N ALA A 46 3.55 -72.72 -7.59
CA ALA A 46 3.16 -72.20 -8.92
C ALA A 46 1.64 -71.95 -9.14
N ASP A 47 1.18 -70.74 -8.80
CA ASP A 47 -0.01 -70.11 -9.38
C ASP A 47 0.32 -68.64 -9.75
N ALA A 48 -0.44 -68.03 -10.66
CA ALA A 48 0.00 -66.88 -11.45
C ALA A 48 0.31 -65.60 -10.64
N GLY A 49 1.50 -65.03 -10.88
CA GLY A 49 2.09 -64.00 -10.02
C GLY A 49 1.38 -62.64 -10.02
N LEU A 50 1.01 -62.18 -8.83
CA LEU A 50 0.96 -60.76 -8.51
C LEU A 50 2.40 -60.22 -8.49
N ALA A 51 2.69 -59.19 -9.29
CA ALA A 51 4.00 -58.54 -9.27
C ALA A 51 4.13 -57.67 -8.00
N GLU A 52 4.77 -58.23 -6.97
CA GLU A 52 5.09 -57.54 -5.73
C GLU A 52 6.06 -56.35 -6.02
N LEU A 53 5.69 -55.15 -5.59
CA LEU A 53 6.49 -53.93 -5.80
C LEU A 53 7.82 -54.04 -5.03
N ALA A 54 8.93 -54.08 -5.77
CA ALA A 54 10.25 -54.29 -5.21
C ALA A 54 10.76 -53.09 -4.38
N GLN A 55 11.19 -53.40 -3.15
CA GLN A 55 11.81 -52.55 -2.13
C GLN A 55 10.99 -51.36 -1.57
N PRO A 56 11.10 -51.08 -0.26
CA PRO A 56 10.47 -49.93 0.37
C PRO A 56 11.23 -48.63 0.06
N LEU A 57 10.48 -47.55 -0.16
CA LEU A 57 11.00 -46.18 -0.15
C LEU A 57 11.78 -45.91 1.14
N THR A 58 12.79 -45.05 1.08
CA THR A 58 13.53 -44.65 2.29
C THR A 58 12.77 -43.53 3.01
N GLY A 59 12.32 -43.80 4.25
CA GLY A 59 11.51 -42.87 5.04
C GLY A 59 10.02 -43.18 4.97
N THR A 60 9.18 -42.15 5.05
CA THR A 60 7.72 -42.28 4.90
C THR A 60 7.35 -42.17 3.43
N ASP A 61 6.43 -43.02 2.95
CA ASP A 61 5.77 -42.84 1.66
C ASP A 61 4.84 -41.62 1.72
N LEU A 62 5.06 -40.67 0.83
CA LEU A 62 4.34 -39.40 0.75
C LEU A 62 3.43 -39.31 -0.49
N THR A 63 3.29 -40.40 -1.24
CA THR A 63 2.54 -40.45 -2.50
C THR A 63 1.06 -40.10 -2.28
N PRO A 64 0.49 -39.10 -2.98
CA PRO A 64 -0.88 -38.65 -2.70
C PRO A 64 -1.95 -39.70 -3.05
N THR A 65 -2.82 -40.03 -2.10
CA THR A 65 -3.88 -41.03 -2.28
C THR A 65 -5.22 -40.46 -2.80
N LEU A 66 -5.26 -39.19 -3.24
CA LEU A 66 -6.48 -38.48 -3.63
C LEU A 66 -6.37 -37.80 -5.01
N PRO A 67 -7.38 -37.92 -5.90
CA PRO A 67 -7.31 -37.40 -7.29
C PRO A 67 -7.11 -35.88 -7.45
N ALA A 68 -7.41 -35.09 -6.42
CA ALA A 68 -7.28 -33.63 -6.48
C ALA A 68 -5.82 -33.14 -6.40
N ASN A 69 -4.89 -34.03 -6.07
CA ASN A 69 -3.50 -33.70 -5.74
C ASN A 69 -2.49 -34.11 -6.83
N VAL A 70 -2.96 -34.66 -7.96
CA VAL A 70 -2.09 -35.13 -9.06
C VAL A 70 -2.51 -34.50 -10.38
N SER A 71 -1.56 -33.95 -11.13
CA SER A 71 -1.83 -33.32 -12.42
C SER A 71 -0.67 -33.48 -13.42
N ASN A 72 -0.97 -33.28 -14.70
CA ASN A 72 0.00 -33.05 -15.76
C ASN A 72 -0.33 -31.75 -16.52
N LEU A 73 0.39 -31.44 -17.60
CA LEU A 73 0.21 -30.22 -18.40
C LEU A 73 -1.22 -30.00 -18.94
N ARG A 74 -2.11 -31.01 -18.91
CA ARG A 74 -3.50 -30.96 -19.40
C ARG A 74 -4.56 -30.95 -18.29
N GLY A 75 -4.16 -30.99 -17.01
CA GLY A 75 -5.08 -31.13 -15.88
C GLY A 75 -5.47 -32.58 -15.57
N THR A 76 -6.47 -32.78 -14.71
CA THR A 76 -6.91 -34.10 -14.23
C THR A 76 -7.72 -34.88 -15.27
N ALA A 77 -7.03 -35.53 -16.21
CA ALA A 77 -7.63 -36.46 -17.16
C ALA A 77 -7.95 -37.82 -16.49
N VAL A 78 -9.24 -38.15 -16.41
CA VAL A 78 -9.76 -39.42 -15.88
C VAL A 78 -9.99 -40.46 -16.98
N GLY A 79 -9.49 -41.68 -16.78
CA GLY A 79 -9.67 -42.82 -17.70
C GLY A 79 -8.84 -44.04 -17.28
N ALA A 80 -8.99 -45.17 -17.98
CA ALA A 80 -8.24 -46.39 -17.67
C ALA A 80 -6.71 -46.25 -17.88
N GLU A 81 -6.29 -45.37 -18.79
CA GLU A 81 -4.88 -45.00 -19.00
C GLU A 81 -4.61 -43.52 -18.61
N GLY A 82 -5.40 -43.00 -17.66
CA GLY A 82 -5.37 -41.61 -17.21
C GLY A 82 -4.28 -41.31 -16.18
N ILE A 83 -4.22 -40.06 -15.70
CA ILE A 83 -3.23 -39.63 -14.70
C ILE A 83 -3.43 -40.31 -13.34
N ASN A 84 -4.61 -40.91 -13.10
CA ASN A 84 -4.89 -41.73 -11.92
C ASN A 84 -4.00 -42.98 -11.81
N ALA A 85 -3.46 -43.49 -12.91
CA ALA A 85 -2.62 -44.69 -12.89
C ALA A 85 -1.28 -44.48 -12.17
N VAL A 86 -0.69 -43.26 -12.21
CA VAL A 86 0.68 -43.05 -11.71
C VAL A 86 0.83 -43.06 -10.18
N TYR A 87 -0.26 -43.28 -9.45
CA TYR A 87 -0.30 -43.33 -7.98
C TYR A 87 -1.33 -44.34 -7.44
N ASP A 88 -1.89 -45.23 -8.28
CA ASP A 88 -2.88 -46.22 -7.81
C ASP A 88 -2.24 -47.47 -7.16
N ASN A 89 -0.90 -47.50 -7.11
CA ASN A 89 -0.05 -48.54 -6.56
C ASN A 89 -0.26 -49.89 -7.29
N ASN A 90 -0.48 -49.85 -8.61
CA ASN A 90 -0.67 -51.01 -9.47
C ASN A 90 0.16 -50.89 -10.76
N ALA A 91 1.33 -51.55 -10.78
CA ALA A 91 2.22 -51.59 -11.95
C ALA A 91 1.61 -52.19 -13.25
N SER A 92 0.36 -52.68 -13.22
CA SER A 92 -0.39 -53.15 -14.38
C SER A 92 -1.24 -52.06 -15.06
N THR A 93 -1.51 -50.93 -14.40
CA THR A 93 -2.10 -49.73 -15.00
C THR A 93 -0.97 -48.83 -15.53
N LYS A 94 -1.33 -47.81 -16.34
CA LYS A 94 -0.36 -46.83 -16.85
C LYS A 94 -1.03 -45.52 -17.23
N LEU A 95 -0.30 -44.42 -17.12
CA LEU A 95 -0.55 -43.23 -17.91
C LEU A 95 -0.09 -43.49 -19.35
N LEU A 96 -0.90 -43.12 -20.36
CA LEU A 96 -0.46 -43.07 -21.77
C LEU A 96 -0.80 -41.72 -22.41
N LEU A 97 0.21 -41.06 -22.98
CA LEU A 97 0.12 -39.74 -23.60
C LEU A 97 0.48 -39.81 -25.09
N TYR A 98 -0.55 -39.95 -25.93
CA TYR A 98 -0.39 -40.02 -27.38
C TYR A 98 0.24 -38.75 -27.98
N GLY A 99 1.21 -38.92 -28.88
CA GLY A 99 1.86 -37.82 -29.61
C GLY A 99 2.64 -36.84 -28.72
N ARG A 100 3.17 -37.33 -27.60
CA ARG A 100 4.05 -36.60 -26.66
C ARG A 100 5.29 -37.41 -26.34
N ARG A 101 6.47 -36.81 -26.53
CA ARG A 101 7.76 -37.38 -26.08
C ARG A 101 8.25 -36.82 -24.74
N ASN A 102 7.55 -35.81 -24.23
CA ASN A 102 7.79 -35.09 -23.00
C ASN A 102 6.46 -34.58 -22.41
N ASP A 103 6.40 -34.49 -21.09
CA ASP A 103 5.34 -33.89 -20.28
C ASP A 103 5.87 -33.76 -18.83
N TRP A 104 5.08 -33.18 -17.92
CA TRP A 104 5.38 -33.22 -16.51
C TRP A 104 4.27 -33.89 -15.70
N ILE A 105 4.66 -34.55 -14.61
CA ILE A 105 3.74 -35.16 -13.64
C ILE A 105 3.99 -34.47 -12.30
N GLN A 106 2.94 -33.94 -11.66
CA GLN A 106 3.04 -33.12 -10.47
C GLN A 106 2.18 -33.65 -9.34
N TYR A 107 2.76 -33.68 -8.13
CA TYR A 107 2.09 -33.90 -6.87
C TYR A 107 1.99 -32.61 -6.07
N GLN A 108 0.78 -32.30 -5.61
CA GLN A 108 0.52 -31.31 -4.57
C GLN A 108 0.40 -32.03 -3.22
N MET A 109 1.28 -31.67 -2.29
CA MET A 109 1.32 -32.24 -0.96
C MET A 109 0.21 -31.66 -0.07
N THR A 110 -0.37 -32.50 0.79
CA THR A 110 -1.31 -32.05 1.83
C THR A 110 -0.62 -31.33 2.99
N ARG A 111 0.72 -31.43 3.09
CA ARG A 111 1.61 -30.65 3.97
C ARG A 111 2.98 -30.41 3.32
N PRO A 112 3.66 -29.26 3.53
CA PRO A 112 5.04 -29.09 3.06
C PRO A 112 5.90 -30.25 3.56
N SER A 113 6.47 -31.01 2.63
CA SER A 113 7.17 -32.26 2.95
C SER A 113 8.58 -32.24 2.38
N VAL A 114 9.52 -32.87 3.08
CA VAL A 114 10.92 -33.02 2.63
C VAL A 114 11.04 -34.36 1.90
N VAL A 115 10.88 -34.36 0.58
CA VAL A 115 11.14 -35.54 -0.25
C VAL A 115 12.65 -35.66 -0.46
N THR A 116 13.17 -36.88 -0.35
CA THR A 116 14.59 -37.22 -0.53
C THR A 116 14.81 -38.38 -1.51
N ASN A 117 13.74 -39.05 -1.93
CA ASN A 117 13.78 -40.14 -2.89
C ASN A 117 12.47 -40.28 -3.66
N TYR A 118 12.52 -40.93 -4.82
CA TYR A 118 11.36 -41.24 -5.66
C TYR A 118 11.59 -42.52 -6.45
N ASP A 119 10.50 -43.17 -6.84
CA ASP A 119 10.49 -44.34 -7.70
C ASP A 119 9.75 -44.04 -9.00
N LEU A 120 10.20 -44.65 -10.10
CA LEU A 120 9.46 -44.72 -11.36
C LEU A 120 9.26 -46.18 -11.76
N THR A 121 8.07 -46.55 -12.23
CA THR A 121 7.80 -47.90 -12.75
C THR A 121 7.47 -47.88 -14.25
N SER A 122 8.13 -48.71 -15.05
CA SER A 122 7.83 -48.84 -16.48
C SER A 122 6.47 -49.50 -16.72
N ALA A 123 5.79 -49.14 -17.82
CA ALA A 123 4.48 -49.70 -18.15
C ALA A 123 4.56 -51.16 -18.68
N ASN A 124 3.47 -51.67 -19.26
CA ASN A 124 3.30 -53.08 -19.61
C ASN A 124 3.54 -53.45 -21.10
N ASP A 125 3.32 -52.56 -22.07
CA ASP A 125 3.40 -52.86 -23.53
C ASP A 125 4.69 -52.42 -24.29
N GLU A 126 5.05 -51.12 -24.31
CA GLU A 126 6.03 -50.59 -25.30
C GLU A 126 7.23 -49.83 -24.66
N PRO A 127 8.46 -50.40 -24.61
CA PRO A 127 9.59 -49.79 -23.89
C PRO A 127 10.15 -48.50 -24.50
N GLY A 128 9.85 -48.18 -25.77
CA GLY A 128 10.28 -46.93 -26.39
C GLY A 128 9.51 -45.68 -25.90
N ARG A 129 8.41 -45.87 -25.17
CA ARG A 129 7.59 -44.78 -24.60
C ARG A 129 7.95 -44.42 -23.16
N ASP A 130 8.76 -45.23 -22.48
CA ASP A 130 9.12 -45.02 -21.08
C ASP A 130 10.02 -43.76 -20.91
N PRO A 131 10.03 -43.08 -19.75
CA PRO A 131 10.83 -41.88 -19.54
C PRO A 131 12.33 -42.18 -19.58
N LYS A 132 13.11 -41.31 -20.20
CA LYS A 132 14.56 -41.47 -20.38
C LYS A 132 15.39 -40.36 -19.73
N THR A 133 14.90 -39.12 -19.80
CA THR A 133 15.56 -37.94 -19.23
C THR A 133 14.53 -37.06 -18.54
N TRP A 134 14.82 -36.65 -17.30
CA TRP A 134 13.91 -35.82 -16.49
C TRP A 134 14.64 -35.03 -15.39
N ALA A 135 13.97 -34.02 -14.84
CA ALA A 135 14.31 -33.38 -13.59
C ALA A 135 13.19 -33.62 -12.56
N LEU A 136 13.54 -33.83 -11.29
CA LEU A 136 12.60 -33.72 -10.18
C LEU A 136 12.74 -32.32 -9.56
N GLU A 137 11.63 -31.62 -9.42
CA GLU A 137 11.57 -30.21 -9.04
C GLU A 137 10.66 -30.00 -7.82
N GLY A 138 10.98 -29.03 -6.97
CA GLY A 138 10.18 -28.63 -5.81
C GLY A 138 9.73 -27.16 -5.90
N SER A 139 8.51 -26.88 -5.44
CA SER A 139 7.92 -25.54 -5.40
C SER A 139 7.02 -25.32 -4.17
N ASN A 140 6.85 -24.06 -3.76
CA ASN A 140 5.94 -23.65 -2.67
C ASN A 140 4.73 -22.82 -3.15
N ASP A 141 4.72 -22.40 -4.42
CA ASP A 141 3.66 -21.57 -5.03
C ASP A 141 3.07 -22.20 -6.31
N GLY A 142 3.68 -23.28 -6.83
CA GLY A 142 3.32 -23.92 -8.10
C GLY A 142 3.85 -23.20 -9.35
N VAL A 143 4.56 -22.08 -9.17
CA VAL A 143 5.01 -21.18 -10.26
C VAL A 143 6.53 -21.08 -10.31
N GLY A 144 7.19 -20.86 -9.17
CA GLY A 144 8.64 -20.89 -9.02
C GLY A 144 9.13 -22.30 -8.66
N TRP A 145 9.98 -22.89 -9.49
CA TRP A 145 10.44 -24.28 -9.36
C TRP A 145 11.96 -24.37 -9.17
N LYS A 146 12.38 -25.16 -8.19
CA LYS A 146 13.78 -25.49 -7.93
C LYS A 146 14.06 -26.94 -8.33
N VAL A 147 15.04 -27.18 -9.19
CA VAL A 147 15.53 -28.53 -9.49
C VAL A 147 16.17 -29.14 -8.23
N LEU A 148 15.77 -30.36 -7.90
CA LEU A 148 16.23 -31.13 -6.73
C LEU A 148 17.04 -32.37 -7.12
N ASP A 149 16.68 -33.00 -8.25
CA ASP A 149 17.42 -34.11 -8.85
C ASP A 149 17.29 -34.06 -10.38
N SER A 150 18.26 -34.65 -11.10
CA SER A 150 18.27 -34.71 -12.56
C SER A 150 18.83 -36.03 -13.04
N ARG A 151 18.14 -36.69 -13.98
CA ARG A 151 18.56 -37.97 -14.57
C ARG A 151 18.51 -37.89 -16.09
N VAL A 152 19.51 -38.50 -16.72
CA VAL A 152 19.72 -38.52 -18.18
C VAL A 152 20.00 -39.96 -18.61
N ASP A 153 19.57 -40.31 -19.82
CA ASP A 153 19.82 -41.61 -20.46
C ASP A 153 19.45 -42.85 -19.60
N GLN A 154 18.38 -42.73 -18.82
CA GLN A 154 17.86 -43.83 -18.03
C GLN A 154 17.08 -44.81 -18.90
N VAL A 155 17.26 -46.10 -18.63
CA VAL A 155 16.58 -47.21 -19.33
C VAL A 155 15.94 -48.14 -18.31
N PHE A 156 14.83 -48.76 -18.69
CA PHE A 156 14.21 -49.87 -17.97
C PHE A 156 14.54 -51.18 -18.70
N SER A 157 15.17 -52.12 -18.01
CA SER A 157 15.58 -53.43 -18.54
C SER A 157 14.44 -54.45 -18.57
N GLY A 158 13.27 -54.10 -18.04
CA GLY A 158 12.06 -54.92 -18.03
C GLY A 158 10.79 -54.06 -17.99
N ARG A 159 9.62 -54.71 -18.11
CA ARG A 159 8.30 -54.07 -18.05
C ARG A 159 7.70 -54.28 -16.65
N GLY A 160 6.94 -53.31 -16.15
CA GLY A 160 6.58 -53.26 -14.72
C GLY A 160 7.80 -53.06 -13.80
N GLN A 161 8.95 -52.63 -14.33
CA GLN A 161 10.17 -52.49 -13.54
C GLN A 161 10.17 -51.17 -12.77
N THR A 162 10.16 -51.24 -11.45
CA THR A 162 10.39 -50.11 -10.55
C THR A 162 11.88 -49.77 -10.47
N ARG A 163 12.23 -48.48 -10.53
CA ARG A 163 13.58 -47.96 -10.32
C ARG A 163 13.55 -46.80 -9.33
N SER A 164 14.36 -46.90 -8.29
CA SER A 164 14.47 -45.93 -7.20
C SER A 164 15.64 -44.96 -7.37
N PHE A 165 15.43 -43.71 -6.97
CA PHE A 165 16.39 -42.62 -7.09
C PHE A 165 16.40 -41.78 -5.80
N SER A 166 17.56 -41.65 -5.15
CA SER A 166 17.74 -40.82 -3.94
C SER A 166 18.58 -39.58 -4.22
N PHE A 167 18.31 -38.51 -3.48
CA PHE A 167 18.97 -37.20 -3.59
C PHE A 167 18.99 -36.47 -2.23
N ALA A 168 19.89 -35.50 -2.07
CA ALA A 168 19.99 -34.72 -0.84
C ALA A 168 19.02 -33.54 -0.85
N ASN A 169 18.10 -33.49 0.11
CA ASN A 169 17.21 -32.35 0.31
C ASN A 169 16.85 -32.19 1.80
N THR A 170 16.85 -30.94 2.26
CA THR A 170 16.45 -30.54 3.63
C THR A 170 15.29 -29.54 3.61
N THR A 171 14.88 -29.07 2.43
CA THR A 171 13.83 -28.07 2.27
C THR A 171 12.48 -28.74 2.01
N ALA A 172 11.46 -28.33 2.76
CA ALA A 172 10.09 -28.79 2.54
C ALA A 172 9.44 -28.02 1.40
N TYR A 173 8.76 -28.73 0.50
CA TYR A 173 8.01 -28.15 -0.61
C TYR A 173 6.54 -28.60 -0.60
N LEU A 174 5.65 -27.75 -1.10
CA LEU A 174 4.22 -28.04 -1.28
C LEU A 174 3.93 -28.75 -2.60
N PHE A 175 4.74 -28.54 -3.62
CA PHE A 175 4.59 -29.18 -4.91
C PHE A 175 5.88 -29.88 -5.30
N TYR A 176 5.75 -31.07 -5.87
CA TYR A 176 6.85 -31.84 -6.45
C TYR A 176 6.48 -32.21 -7.88
N ARG A 177 7.41 -32.04 -8.82
CA ARG A 177 7.15 -32.24 -10.25
C ARG A 177 8.27 -33.05 -10.90
N LEU A 178 7.89 -34.18 -11.50
CA LEU A 178 8.72 -34.95 -12.41
C LEU A 178 8.56 -34.35 -13.81
N ASN A 179 9.55 -33.57 -14.23
CA ASN A 179 9.58 -32.86 -15.52
C ASN A 179 10.36 -33.72 -16.54
N ILE A 180 9.64 -34.50 -17.36
CA ILE A 180 10.23 -35.45 -18.31
C ILE A 180 10.53 -34.72 -19.62
N SER A 181 11.81 -34.53 -19.94
CA SER A 181 12.26 -33.83 -21.15
C SER A 181 12.45 -34.73 -22.36
N ALA A 182 12.65 -36.04 -22.17
CA ALA A 182 12.67 -37.04 -23.23
C ALA A 182 12.24 -38.45 -22.77
N ASN A 183 11.56 -39.16 -23.68
CA ASN A 183 11.27 -40.60 -23.60
C ASN A 183 12.33 -41.44 -24.33
N ASN A 184 12.13 -42.75 -24.35
CA ASN A 184 13.04 -43.72 -24.96
C ASN A 184 12.85 -43.93 -26.49
N GLY A 185 12.38 -42.90 -27.22
CA GLY A 185 12.47 -42.83 -28.68
C GLY A 185 11.17 -43.04 -29.49
N LYS A 186 10.02 -43.28 -28.86
CA LYS A 186 8.70 -43.33 -29.54
C LYS A 186 8.02 -41.96 -29.56
N ASP A 187 6.89 -41.83 -30.24
CA ASP A 187 6.10 -40.60 -30.28
C ASP A 187 5.16 -40.39 -29.09
N ASP A 188 4.93 -41.42 -28.27
CA ASP A 188 4.08 -41.35 -27.07
C ASP A 188 4.91 -41.48 -25.78
N LEU A 189 4.38 -41.00 -24.66
CA LEU A 189 4.99 -41.09 -23.33
C LEU A 189 4.09 -41.91 -22.42
N GLN A 190 4.67 -42.76 -21.59
CA GLN A 190 3.91 -43.55 -20.62
C GLN A 190 4.67 -43.72 -19.29
N LEU A 191 3.95 -44.04 -18.23
CA LEU A 191 4.51 -44.40 -16.92
C LEU A 191 3.50 -45.26 -16.16
N ALA A 192 3.93 -46.32 -15.48
CA ALA A 192 3.05 -47.07 -14.58
C ALA A 192 2.86 -46.34 -13.25
N GLU A 193 3.94 -46.05 -12.52
CA GLU A 193 3.92 -45.41 -11.20
C GLU A 193 4.97 -44.31 -11.05
N LEU A 194 4.66 -43.32 -10.21
CA LEU A 194 5.60 -42.36 -9.61
C LEU A 194 5.38 -42.38 -8.09
N ARG A 195 6.31 -42.92 -7.30
CA ARG A 195 6.25 -42.85 -5.83
C ARG A 195 7.24 -41.84 -5.28
N ILE A 196 6.99 -41.27 -4.10
CA ILE A 196 7.84 -40.26 -3.47
C ILE A 196 8.05 -40.55 -1.97
N GLY A 197 9.31 -40.64 -1.54
CA GLY A 197 9.72 -40.92 -0.17
C GLY A 197 10.38 -39.74 0.54
N GLY A 198 10.14 -39.60 1.83
CA GLY A 198 10.70 -38.48 2.61
C GLY A 198 10.21 -38.40 4.06
N SER A 199 10.09 -37.17 4.57
CA SER A 199 9.57 -36.89 5.90
C SER A 199 8.65 -35.66 5.95
N GLN A 200 7.72 -35.65 6.91
CA GLN A 200 6.88 -34.50 7.23
C GLN A 200 7.42 -33.80 8.49
N PRO A 201 7.69 -32.48 8.48
CA PRO A 201 8.11 -31.75 9.68
C PRO A 201 7.03 -31.77 10.77
N ALA A 202 7.35 -32.31 11.93
CA ALA A 202 6.41 -32.40 13.05
C ALA A 202 6.28 -31.06 13.81
N GLY A 203 5.04 -30.65 14.09
CA GLY A 203 4.72 -29.69 15.16
C GLY A 203 4.87 -28.18 14.88
N THR A 204 5.66 -27.76 13.90
CA THR A 204 6.00 -26.32 13.70
C THR A 204 5.10 -25.56 12.72
N VAL A 205 4.39 -26.24 11.82
CA VAL A 205 3.57 -25.59 10.78
C VAL A 205 2.16 -25.27 11.32
N PRO A 206 1.64 -24.04 11.10
CA PRO A 206 0.26 -23.68 11.45
C PRO A 206 -0.80 -24.58 10.81
N GLY A 207 -1.93 -24.76 11.51
CA GLY A 207 -3.13 -25.39 10.98
C GLY A 207 -3.80 -24.58 9.85
N ILE A 208 -4.83 -25.16 9.24
CA ILE A 208 -5.61 -24.47 8.21
C ILE A 208 -6.70 -23.62 8.88
N PRO A 209 -6.81 -22.31 8.58
CA PRO A 209 -7.97 -21.52 8.99
C PRO A 209 -9.26 -22.10 8.42
N SER A 210 -10.28 -22.24 9.26
CA SER A 210 -11.57 -22.85 8.88
C SER A 210 -12.72 -21.86 9.05
N THR A 211 -13.94 -22.26 8.63
CA THR A 211 -15.15 -21.42 8.68
C THR A 211 -14.97 -20.01 8.11
N VAL A 212 -14.29 -19.88 6.97
CA VAL A 212 -14.10 -18.58 6.33
C VAL A 212 -15.43 -18.09 5.75
N THR A 213 -15.97 -17.03 6.34
CA THR A 213 -17.18 -16.35 5.89
C THR A 213 -16.85 -14.92 5.52
N ALA A 214 -17.50 -14.40 4.48
CA ALA A 214 -17.28 -13.06 3.98
C ALA A 214 -18.62 -12.33 3.86
N THR A 215 -18.81 -11.29 4.68
CA THR A 215 -20.03 -10.49 4.74
C THR A 215 -19.77 -9.14 4.09
N ALA A 216 -20.64 -8.74 3.17
CA ALA A 216 -20.39 -7.59 2.30
C ALA A 216 -21.38 -6.45 2.53
N ASN A 217 -20.89 -5.22 2.47
CA ASN A 217 -21.70 -4.01 2.28
C ASN A 217 -21.39 -3.39 0.90
N ALA A 218 -21.75 -2.13 0.65
CA ALA A 218 -21.56 -1.50 -0.65
C ALA A 218 -20.10 -1.32 -1.09
N ASN A 219 -19.16 -1.12 -0.17
CA ASN A 219 -17.76 -0.74 -0.44
C ASN A 219 -16.72 -1.48 0.42
N ALA A 220 -17.14 -2.48 1.18
CA ALA A 220 -16.28 -3.28 2.05
C ALA A 220 -16.78 -4.72 2.18
N ILE A 221 -15.84 -5.63 2.48
CA ILE A 221 -16.10 -7.03 2.80
C ILE A 221 -15.37 -7.38 4.09
N THR A 222 -16.13 -7.73 5.11
CA THR A 222 -15.61 -8.30 6.36
C THR A 222 -15.46 -9.81 6.21
N VAL A 223 -14.22 -10.27 6.19
CA VAL A 223 -13.86 -11.70 6.17
C VAL A 223 -13.57 -12.13 7.60
N THR A 224 -14.20 -13.22 8.05
CA THR A 224 -13.98 -13.81 9.38
C THR A 224 -13.67 -15.29 9.27
N TRP A 225 -12.86 -15.84 10.18
CA TRP A 225 -12.47 -17.25 10.19
C TRP A 225 -12.34 -17.79 11.63
N SER A 226 -12.28 -19.11 11.77
CA SER A 226 -11.89 -19.76 13.02
C SER A 226 -10.36 -19.80 13.14
N ALA A 227 -9.86 -19.58 14.36
CA ALA A 227 -8.43 -19.65 14.65
C ALA A 227 -7.83 -21.01 14.26
N ALA A 228 -6.67 -20.98 13.60
CA ALA A 228 -5.91 -22.18 13.27
C ALA A 228 -5.05 -22.61 14.46
N THR A 229 -4.88 -23.93 14.64
CA THR A 229 -3.94 -24.46 15.62
C THR A 229 -2.51 -23.98 15.33
N ASN A 230 -1.75 -23.68 16.38
CA ASN A 230 -0.35 -23.23 16.31
C ASN A 230 -0.10 -21.90 15.56
N ALA A 231 -1.11 -21.12 15.19
CA ALA A 231 -0.96 -19.82 14.55
C ALA A 231 -0.62 -18.70 15.55
N THR A 232 0.31 -17.80 15.19
CA THR A 232 0.57 -16.53 15.90
C THR A 232 0.06 -15.32 15.12
N SER A 233 -0.13 -15.44 13.81
CA SER A 233 -0.77 -14.43 12.95
C SER A 233 -1.40 -15.09 11.72
N TYR A 234 -1.99 -14.28 10.84
CA TYR A 234 -2.60 -14.70 9.59
C TYR A 234 -2.21 -13.77 8.44
N ILE A 235 -2.35 -14.27 7.21
CA ILE A 235 -2.30 -13.50 5.98
C ILE A 235 -3.62 -13.72 5.26
N LEU A 236 -4.41 -12.66 5.11
CA LEU A 236 -5.55 -12.65 4.22
C LEU A 236 -5.05 -12.36 2.80
N GLN A 237 -5.36 -13.24 1.86
CA GLN A 237 -5.06 -13.05 0.43
C GLN A 237 -6.33 -12.62 -0.29
N ARG A 238 -6.34 -11.37 -0.79
CA ARG A 238 -7.37 -10.88 -1.71
C ARG A 238 -6.98 -11.24 -3.13
N ILE A 239 -7.75 -12.12 -3.74
CA ILE A 239 -7.52 -12.66 -5.08
C ILE A 239 -8.44 -11.94 -6.06
N SER A 240 -7.90 -11.63 -7.25
CA SER A 240 -8.63 -11.03 -8.36
C SER A 240 -9.78 -11.92 -8.87
N ASP A 241 -10.79 -11.31 -9.52
CA ASP A 241 -11.98 -11.98 -10.04
C ASP A 241 -11.67 -13.12 -11.05
N ASN A 242 -10.53 -13.05 -11.76
CA ASN A 242 -10.06 -14.08 -12.69
C ASN A 242 -9.13 -15.13 -12.04
N GLY A 243 -8.89 -15.04 -10.73
CA GLY A 243 -8.04 -15.95 -9.97
C GLY A 243 -6.53 -15.77 -10.17
N GLN A 244 -6.09 -14.72 -10.88
CA GLN A 244 -4.69 -14.46 -11.23
C GLN A 244 -4.10 -13.32 -10.38
N GLY A 245 -3.15 -13.65 -9.51
CA GLY A 245 -2.53 -12.71 -8.58
C GLY A 245 -3.34 -12.46 -7.31
N SER A 246 -2.64 -12.12 -6.23
CA SER A 246 -3.21 -11.85 -4.91
C SER A 246 -2.51 -10.70 -4.22
N ILE A 247 -3.27 -9.85 -3.53
CA ILE A 247 -2.74 -8.89 -2.57
C ILE A 247 -2.72 -9.58 -1.20
N GLU A 248 -1.55 -9.62 -0.58
CA GLU A 248 -1.37 -10.17 0.77
C GLU A 248 -1.57 -9.09 1.83
N ILE A 249 -2.40 -9.40 2.83
CA ILE A 249 -2.78 -8.49 3.91
C ILE A 249 -2.47 -9.20 5.24
N PRO A 250 -1.35 -8.87 5.90
CA PRO A 250 -1.04 -9.39 7.23
C PRO A 250 -2.07 -8.95 8.27
N THR A 251 -2.47 -9.86 9.16
CA THR A 251 -3.42 -9.57 10.25
C THR A 251 -3.19 -10.49 11.44
N SER A 252 -3.33 -9.96 12.66
CA SER A 252 -3.19 -10.72 13.91
C SER A 252 -4.51 -11.32 14.41
N GLY A 253 -5.64 -10.78 13.96
CA GLY A 253 -6.99 -11.23 14.37
C GLY A 253 -7.54 -12.36 13.49
N THR A 254 -8.70 -12.89 13.87
CA THR A 254 -9.48 -13.85 13.06
C THR A 254 -10.61 -13.20 12.26
N SER A 255 -10.47 -11.91 12.00
CA SER A 255 -11.40 -11.06 11.27
C SER A 255 -10.61 -9.94 10.60
N PHE A 256 -11.01 -9.53 9.40
CA PHE A 256 -10.49 -8.37 8.69
C PHE A 256 -11.57 -7.75 7.81
N THR A 257 -11.73 -6.43 7.87
CA THR A 257 -12.62 -5.69 6.96
C THR A 257 -11.79 -5.04 5.87
N ASP A 258 -11.90 -5.59 4.67
CA ASP A 258 -11.30 -5.03 3.46
C ASP A 258 -12.20 -3.92 2.92
N THR A 259 -11.67 -2.70 2.82
CA THR A 259 -12.42 -1.47 2.51
C THR A 259 -12.01 -0.89 1.15
N GLN A 260 -12.71 0.16 0.71
CA GLN A 260 -12.50 0.82 -0.59
C GLN A 260 -12.70 -0.13 -1.79
N LEU A 261 -13.56 -1.13 -1.63
CA LEU A 261 -13.92 -2.08 -2.65
C LEU A 261 -14.96 -1.49 -3.61
N ALA A 262 -14.88 -1.88 -4.88
CA ALA A 262 -15.83 -1.43 -5.90
C ALA A 262 -17.22 -2.03 -5.63
N PRO A 263 -18.31 -1.24 -5.65
CA PRO A 263 -19.67 -1.76 -5.47
C PRO A 263 -20.11 -2.71 -6.58
N GLY A 264 -20.82 -3.78 -6.21
CA GLY A 264 -21.27 -4.83 -7.13
C GLY A 264 -20.17 -5.75 -7.68
N THR A 265 -18.93 -5.66 -7.19
CA THR A 265 -17.78 -6.48 -7.63
C THR A 265 -17.61 -7.73 -6.76
N THR A 266 -17.14 -8.82 -7.35
CA THR A 266 -16.98 -10.12 -6.67
C THR A 266 -15.53 -10.31 -6.25
N TYR A 267 -15.26 -10.32 -4.95
CA TYR A 267 -13.93 -10.57 -4.41
C TYR A 267 -13.80 -12.00 -3.90
N LEU A 268 -12.60 -12.55 -4.06
CA LEU A 268 -12.20 -13.86 -3.59
C LEU A 268 -11.17 -13.69 -2.48
N TYR A 269 -11.38 -14.37 -1.35
CA TYR A 269 -10.51 -14.31 -0.18
C TYR A 269 -10.10 -15.70 0.25
N GLN A 270 -8.84 -15.89 0.64
CA GLN A 270 -8.40 -17.05 1.40
C GLN A 270 -7.45 -16.62 2.51
N VAL A 271 -7.38 -17.39 3.58
CA VAL A 271 -6.61 -17.05 4.78
C VAL A 271 -5.54 -18.10 5.00
N GLN A 272 -4.28 -17.70 5.11
CA GLN A 272 -3.18 -18.54 5.60
C GLN A 272 -2.91 -18.21 7.06
N ALA A 273 -2.66 -19.22 7.89
CA ALA A 273 -2.09 -19.02 9.22
C ALA A 273 -0.55 -18.93 9.14
N VAL A 274 0.06 -18.20 10.06
CA VAL A 274 1.51 -17.97 10.13
C VAL A 274 2.01 -18.21 11.55
N ARG A 275 3.20 -18.78 11.67
CA ARG A 275 3.95 -18.94 12.93
C ARG A 275 5.44 -18.89 12.63
N ASP A 276 6.19 -18.05 13.36
CA ASP A 276 7.66 -18.00 13.29
C ASP A 276 8.20 -17.85 11.84
N GLY A 277 7.47 -17.10 11.00
CA GLY A 277 7.72 -16.91 9.56
C GLY A 277 7.24 -18.05 8.64
N LEU A 278 6.90 -19.22 9.17
CA LEU A 278 6.35 -20.36 8.44
C LEU A 278 4.84 -20.18 8.18
N ARG A 279 4.41 -20.46 6.94
CA ARG A 279 3.02 -20.34 6.49
C ARG A 279 2.33 -21.71 6.44
N GLY A 280 1.11 -21.79 6.97
CA GLY A 280 0.19 -22.92 6.82
C GLY A 280 -0.60 -22.87 5.51
N PHE A 281 -1.50 -23.82 5.29
CA PHE A 281 -2.34 -23.82 4.08
C PHE A 281 -3.30 -22.63 4.06
N PRO A 282 -3.62 -22.13 2.85
CA PRO A 282 -4.77 -21.28 2.69
C PRO A 282 -6.04 -22.08 3.01
N SER A 283 -6.99 -21.40 3.63
CA SER A 283 -8.37 -21.85 3.72
C SER A 283 -8.97 -22.14 2.34
N THR A 284 -10.15 -22.76 2.31
CA THR A 284 -11.02 -22.64 1.14
C THR A 284 -11.29 -21.16 0.81
N ARG A 285 -11.47 -20.86 -0.48
CA ARG A 285 -11.75 -19.50 -0.94
C ARG A 285 -13.16 -19.08 -0.52
N GLY A 286 -13.26 -18.08 0.36
CA GLY A 286 -14.49 -17.33 0.60
C GLY A 286 -14.77 -16.41 -0.58
N ARG A 287 -16.01 -16.45 -1.09
CA ARG A 287 -16.48 -15.55 -2.15
C ARG A 287 -17.50 -14.59 -1.56
N ALA A 288 -17.29 -13.29 -1.73
CA ALA A 288 -18.26 -12.27 -1.41
C ALA A 288 -18.38 -11.24 -2.53
N ARG A 289 -19.57 -10.69 -2.67
CA ARG A 289 -19.85 -9.63 -3.64
C ARG A 289 -20.31 -8.41 -2.87
N THR A 290 -19.65 -7.28 -3.06
CA THR A 290 -20.12 -6.00 -2.51
C THR A 290 -21.55 -5.73 -2.96
N ALA A 291 -22.36 -5.17 -2.07
CA ALA A 291 -23.72 -4.79 -2.39
C ALA A 291 -23.71 -3.83 -3.60
N ALA A 292 -24.66 -3.99 -4.51
CA ALA A 292 -24.88 -3.00 -5.55
C ALA A 292 -25.31 -1.68 -4.88
N PRO A 293 -24.93 -0.50 -5.42
CA PRO A 293 -25.42 0.78 -4.90
C PRO A 293 -26.94 0.80 -4.85
N ALA A 294 -27.51 1.42 -3.81
CA ALA A 294 -28.94 1.62 -3.70
C ALA A 294 -29.42 2.51 -4.85
N GLY A 295 -30.10 1.91 -5.82
CA GLY A 295 -30.28 2.48 -7.17
C GLY A 295 -29.10 2.11 -8.07
N GLY A 296 -29.21 0.96 -8.74
CA GLY A 296 -28.13 0.42 -9.58
C GLY A 296 -27.67 1.37 -10.68
N LEU A 297 -26.36 1.32 -10.98
CA LEU A 297 -25.69 2.17 -11.99
C LEU A 297 -26.48 2.18 -13.30
N LYS A 298 -26.76 3.38 -13.80
CA LYS A 298 -27.43 3.58 -15.08
C LYS A 298 -26.43 3.49 -16.22
N ASP A 299 -26.88 2.91 -17.33
CA ASP A 299 -26.17 2.92 -18.61
C ASP A 299 -26.26 4.35 -19.19
N VAL A 300 -25.25 5.17 -18.88
CA VAL A 300 -25.16 6.59 -19.31
C VAL A 300 -25.08 6.66 -20.84
N THR A 301 -24.43 5.67 -21.46
CA THR A 301 -24.40 5.48 -22.92
C THR A 301 -25.78 5.29 -23.54
N ALA A 302 -26.68 4.56 -22.88
CA ALA A 302 -28.07 4.37 -23.34
C ALA A 302 -29.01 5.56 -23.01
N LEU A 303 -28.57 6.54 -22.22
CA LEU A 303 -29.37 7.71 -21.83
C LEU A 303 -29.14 8.95 -22.71
N THR A 304 -28.09 8.95 -23.55
CA THR A 304 -27.77 10.09 -24.41
C THR A 304 -28.36 9.95 -25.81
N THR A 305 -28.82 11.06 -26.38
CA THR A 305 -29.27 11.17 -27.76
C THR A 305 -28.18 11.64 -28.73
N PHE A 306 -26.97 11.94 -28.22
CA PHE A 306 -25.84 12.36 -29.03
C PHE A 306 -25.08 11.13 -29.55
N ALA A 307 -24.82 11.10 -30.86
CA ALA A 307 -23.98 10.07 -31.46
C ALA A 307 -22.53 10.17 -30.93
N PRO A 308 -21.83 9.04 -30.72
CA PRO A 308 -20.40 9.08 -30.42
C PRO A 308 -19.62 9.63 -31.62
N THR A 309 -18.47 10.25 -31.33
CA THR A 309 -17.52 10.76 -32.32
C THR A 309 -16.16 10.10 -32.09
N SER A 310 -15.35 9.95 -33.13
CA SER A 310 -14.03 9.32 -33.05
C SER A 310 -12.96 10.22 -33.68
N GLN A 311 -11.70 9.97 -33.30
CA GLN A 311 -10.54 10.59 -33.93
C GLN A 311 -10.43 10.30 -35.42
N TYR A 312 -10.87 9.10 -35.82
CA TYR A 312 -10.83 8.61 -37.19
C TYR A 312 -12.20 8.05 -37.55
N ALA A 313 -12.66 8.28 -38.78
CA ALA A 313 -13.85 7.60 -39.28
C ALA A 313 -13.60 6.08 -39.29
N GLY A 314 -14.60 5.30 -38.86
CA GLY A 314 -14.57 3.85 -39.04
C GLY A 314 -14.86 3.48 -40.50
N TYR A 315 -14.63 2.22 -40.84
CA TYR A 315 -15.00 1.70 -42.16
C TYR A 315 -16.54 1.62 -42.31
N PRO A 316 -17.08 1.57 -43.55
CA PRO A 316 -18.51 1.36 -43.76
C PRO A 316 -19.03 0.07 -43.09
N ASN A 317 -20.10 0.20 -42.30
CA ASN A 317 -20.64 -0.79 -41.36
C ASN A 317 -19.79 -1.08 -40.10
N GLU A 318 -18.64 -0.42 -39.94
CA GLU A 318 -17.75 -0.51 -38.78
C GLU A 318 -17.46 0.90 -38.20
N GLU A 319 -18.45 1.79 -38.25
CA GLU A 319 -18.36 3.17 -37.79
C GLU A 319 -18.37 3.29 -36.25
N VAL A 320 -17.99 4.45 -35.72
CA VAL A 320 -17.93 4.68 -34.25
C VAL A 320 -19.28 4.50 -33.55
N SER A 321 -20.41 4.68 -34.26
CA SER A 321 -21.75 4.41 -33.75
C SER A 321 -21.97 2.96 -33.33
N LYS A 322 -21.19 2.00 -33.86
CA LYS A 322 -21.24 0.60 -33.46
C LYS A 322 -20.81 0.36 -32.01
N LEU A 323 -20.06 1.28 -31.41
CA LEU A 323 -19.63 1.15 -30.01
C LEU A 323 -20.73 1.37 -28.99
N THR A 324 -21.86 1.95 -29.39
CA THR A 324 -22.96 2.33 -28.48
C THR A 324 -24.32 1.91 -29.04
N ASP A 325 -24.36 0.94 -29.96
CA ASP A 325 -25.60 0.44 -30.57
C ASP A 325 -26.23 -0.71 -29.75
N ASN A 326 -25.62 -1.08 -28.63
CA ASN A 326 -26.02 -2.15 -27.70
C ASN A 326 -25.94 -3.56 -28.35
N ASN A 327 -25.20 -3.71 -29.45
CA ASN A 327 -25.02 -4.98 -30.16
C ASN A 327 -23.55 -5.43 -30.12
N PRO A 328 -23.19 -6.49 -29.37
CA PRO A 328 -21.80 -6.95 -29.29
C PRO A 328 -21.28 -7.59 -30.59
N TYR A 329 -22.13 -7.82 -31.60
CA TYR A 329 -21.74 -8.46 -32.86
C TYR A 329 -21.34 -7.46 -33.96
N THR A 330 -21.66 -6.17 -33.78
CA THR A 330 -21.10 -5.05 -34.56
C THR A 330 -19.79 -4.58 -33.92
N LYS A 331 -19.01 -3.77 -34.64
CA LYS A 331 -17.74 -3.23 -34.13
C LYS A 331 -17.39 -1.89 -34.75
N TYR A 332 -16.66 -1.07 -34.01
CA TYR A 332 -15.84 -0.03 -34.61
C TYR A 332 -14.46 -0.60 -34.94
N PHE A 333 -13.99 -0.34 -36.15
CA PHE A 333 -12.65 -0.69 -36.61
C PHE A 333 -11.95 0.53 -37.19
N THR A 334 -10.66 0.67 -36.88
CA THR A 334 -9.83 1.75 -37.40
C THR A 334 -8.42 1.25 -37.72
N PRO A 335 -7.81 1.66 -38.84
CA PRO A 335 -6.53 1.13 -39.32
C PRO A 335 -5.32 1.78 -38.62
N TYR A 336 -5.53 2.32 -37.42
CA TYR A 336 -4.52 3.02 -36.62
C TYR A 336 -4.30 2.28 -35.29
N ALA A 337 -3.07 2.29 -34.80
CA ALA A 337 -2.66 1.65 -33.54
C ALA A 337 -3.27 2.30 -32.28
N SER A 338 -3.78 3.52 -32.41
CA SER A 338 -4.40 4.29 -31.34
C SER A 338 -5.56 5.12 -31.89
N ALA A 339 -6.54 5.41 -31.05
CA ALA A 339 -7.66 6.29 -31.39
C ALA A 339 -8.34 6.76 -30.11
N TRP A 340 -8.84 8.00 -30.09
CA TRP A 340 -9.86 8.39 -29.12
C TRP A 340 -11.28 8.24 -29.68
N VAL A 341 -12.22 7.92 -28.79
CA VAL A 341 -13.67 7.96 -29.00
C VAL A 341 -14.26 8.86 -27.93
N ARG A 342 -15.17 9.77 -28.31
CA ARG A 342 -15.86 10.71 -27.43
C ARG A 342 -17.37 10.50 -27.48
N LEU A 343 -18.02 10.73 -26.34
CA LEU A 343 -19.47 10.76 -26.23
C LEU A 343 -19.90 11.99 -25.42
N GLN A 344 -20.82 12.78 -25.97
CA GLN A 344 -21.55 13.79 -25.23
C GLN A 344 -22.75 13.15 -24.54
N THR A 345 -23.07 13.60 -23.33
CA THR A 345 -24.13 13.05 -22.48
C THR A 345 -25.03 14.17 -21.99
N ALA A 346 -26.34 13.91 -21.97
CA ALA A 346 -27.33 14.76 -21.33
C ALA A 346 -28.34 13.88 -20.58
N PRO A 347 -28.64 14.15 -19.30
CA PRO A 347 -28.00 15.16 -18.44
C PRO A 347 -26.53 14.83 -18.13
N ASN A 348 -25.79 15.79 -17.56
CA ASN A 348 -24.46 15.57 -16.99
C ASN A 348 -24.49 14.32 -16.10
N SER A 349 -23.40 13.57 -16.05
CA SER A 349 -23.36 12.29 -15.35
C SER A 349 -22.09 12.14 -14.51
N VAL A 350 -22.11 11.31 -13.48
CA VAL A 350 -20.95 10.82 -12.73
C VAL A 350 -20.74 9.36 -13.12
N VAL A 351 -19.80 9.10 -14.03
CA VAL A 351 -19.40 7.73 -14.41
C VAL A 351 -18.43 7.18 -13.37
N THR A 352 -18.75 5.99 -12.84
CA THR A 352 -17.94 5.28 -11.85
C THR A 352 -17.45 3.92 -12.37
N GLN A 353 -18.11 3.36 -13.39
CA GLN A 353 -17.68 2.15 -14.08
C GLN A 353 -17.82 2.32 -15.61
N TYR A 354 -17.11 1.51 -16.38
CA TYR A 354 -17.31 1.39 -17.82
C TYR A 354 -17.07 -0.05 -18.26
N SER A 355 -17.52 -0.42 -19.45
CA SER A 355 -17.23 -1.73 -20.02
C SER A 355 -16.76 -1.64 -21.46
N LEU A 356 -15.83 -2.52 -21.83
CA LEU A 356 -15.33 -2.72 -23.18
C LEU A 356 -15.63 -4.17 -23.60
N THR A 357 -16.03 -4.38 -24.86
CA THR A 357 -16.30 -5.72 -25.40
C THR A 357 -15.40 -6.00 -26.60
N SER A 358 -14.67 -7.12 -26.61
CA SER A 358 -13.84 -7.54 -27.75
C SER A 358 -14.68 -7.80 -29.01
N ALA A 359 -14.08 -7.60 -30.18
CA ALA A 359 -14.76 -7.78 -31.47
C ALA A 359 -14.83 -9.25 -31.93
N ASN A 360 -15.08 -9.48 -33.23
CA ASN A 360 -15.38 -10.80 -33.81
C ASN A 360 -14.17 -11.56 -34.42
N ASP A 361 -13.27 -10.88 -35.16
CA ASP A 361 -12.34 -11.53 -36.10
C ASP A 361 -10.87 -11.72 -35.61
N ASN A 362 -10.25 -10.71 -34.97
CA ASN A 362 -8.83 -10.73 -34.62
C ASN A 362 -8.52 -10.18 -33.20
N PRO A 363 -8.05 -11.01 -32.24
CA PRO A 363 -7.74 -10.58 -30.87
C PRO A 363 -6.51 -9.66 -30.75
N VAL A 364 -5.62 -9.65 -31.76
CA VAL A 364 -4.44 -8.76 -31.88
C VAL A 364 -4.83 -7.29 -32.10
N ARG A 365 -6.12 -7.01 -32.28
CA ARG A 365 -6.67 -5.65 -32.48
C ARG A 365 -7.50 -5.13 -31.32
N ASP A 366 -7.83 -5.97 -30.33
CA ASP A 366 -8.64 -5.54 -29.19
C ASP A 366 -7.78 -4.64 -28.26
N PRO A 367 -8.32 -3.61 -27.58
CA PRO A 367 -7.51 -2.64 -26.86
C PRO A 367 -6.75 -3.26 -25.69
N LYS A 368 -5.47 -2.91 -25.53
CA LYS A 368 -4.63 -3.39 -24.40
C LYS A 368 -4.26 -2.30 -23.41
N LYS A 369 -4.25 -1.05 -23.86
CA LYS A 369 -3.89 0.14 -23.08
C LYS A 369 -4.83 1.30 -23.44
N TRP A 370 -5.35 2.01 -22.45
CA TRP A 370 -6.24 3.15 -22.67
C TRP A 370 -6.37 4.04 -21.43
N LYS A 371 -6.94 5.23 -21.65
CA LYS A 371 -7.43 6.14 -20.61
C LYS A 371 -8.93 6.35 -20.78
N LEU A 372 -9.67 6.39 -19.68
CA LEU A 372 -11.02 6.98 -19.65
C LEU A 372 -10.90 8.38 -19.06
N GLU A 373 -11.52 9.36 -19.70
CA GLU A 373 -11.44 10.77 -19.36
C GLU A 373 -12.85 11.40 -19.35
N GLY A 374 -13.07 12.36 -18.46
CA GLY A 374 -14.28 13.17 -18.38
C GLY A 374 -13.98 14.65 -18.63
N SER A 375 -14.97 15.40 -19.11
CA SER A 375 -14.82 16.82 -19.43
C SER A 375 -16.14 17.58 -19.27
N PRO A 376 -16.14 18.79 -18.67
CA PRO A 376 -17.34 19.61 -18.49
C PRO A 376 -17.72 20.42 -19.74
N ASP A 377 -16.77 20.60 -20.66
CA ASP A 377 -16.82 21.54 -21.80
C ASP A 377 -16.48 20.89 -23.16
N GLY A 378 -15.90 19.68 -23.16
CA GLY A 378 -15.39 18.98 -24.34
C GLY A 378 -13.94 19.34 -24.72
N SER A 379 -13.35 20.34 -24.06
CA SER A 379 -12.00 20.87 -24.31
C SER A 379 -11.01 20.55 -23.18
N THR A 380 -11.44 20.62 -21.93
CA THR A 380 -10.64 20.41 -20.72
C THR A 380 -10.92 19.02 -20.18
N TRP A 381 -9.91 18.14 -20.14
CA TRP A 381 -10.09 16.71 -19.86
C TRP A 381 -9.43 16.28 -18.55
N THR A 382 -10.17 15.58 -17.71
CA THR A 382 -9.71 14.97 -16.46
C THR A 382 -9.65 13.44 -16.64
N THR A 383 -8.51 12.82 -16.35
CA THR A 383 -8.36 11.36 -16.41
C THR A 383 -9.10 10.70 -15.24
N LEU A 384 -9.99 9.75 -15.55
CA LEU A 384 -10.82 9.01 -14.58
C LEU A 384 -10.30 7.58 -14.35
N ASP A 385 -9.71 6.97 -15.37
CA ASP A 385 -9.06 5.66 -15.27
C ASP A 385 -7.91 5.56 -16.29
N THR A 386 -6.94 4.70 -16.01
CA THR A 386 -5.85 4.35 -16.93
C THR A 386 -5.56 2.86 -16.79
N ARG A 387 -5.60 2.14 -17.91
CA ARG A 387 -5.33 0.71 -17.99
C ARG A 387 -4.20 0.41 -18.95
N ALA A 388 -3.40 -0.58 -18.62
CA ALA A 388 -2.34 -1.15 -19.44
C ALA A 388 -2.37 -2.68 -19.31
N ASP A 389 -1.67 -3.36 -20.23
CA ASP A 389 -1.43 -4.80 -20.23
C ASP A 389 -2.71 -5.65 -20.11
N GLN A 390 -3.81 -5.13 -20.66
CA GLN A 390 -5.09 -5.83 -20.70
C GLN A 390 -5.17 -6.75 -21.92
N SER A 391 -5.85 -7.88 -21.75
CA SER A 391 -6.16 -8.82 -22.82
C SER A 391 -7.64 -9.20 -22.80
N PHE A 392 -8.13 -9.68 -23.94
CA PHE A 392 -9.43 -10.33 -24.05
C PHE A 392 -9.16 -11.78 -24.49
N THR A 393 -9.53 -12.75 -23.65
CA THR A 393 -9.24 -14.18 -23.90
C THR A 393 -10.22 -14.80 -24.89
N ASP A 394 -11.41 -14.22 -24.98
CA ASP A 394 -12.52 -14.69 -25.80
C ASP A 394 -13.01 -13.55 -26.70
N ARG A 395 -13.73 -13.90 -27.78
CA ARG A 395 -14.36 -12.91 -28.67
C ARG A 395 -15.76 -12.57 -28.17
N PHE A 396 -16.22 -11.34 -28.43
CA PHE A 396 -17.43 -10.78 -27.81
C PHE A 396 -17.38 -10.72 -26.26
N GLN A 397 -16.17 -10.76 -25.70
CA GLN A 397 -15.94 -10.78 -24.26
C GLN A 397 -16.11 -9.38 -23.68
N LYS A 398 -17.21 -9.16 -22.96
CA LYS A 398 -17.43 -7.94 -22.19
C LYS A 398 -16.61 -7.98 -20.91
N ARG A 399 -15.71 -7.00 -20.74
CA ARG A 399 -14.97 -6.73 -19.49
C ARG A 399 -15.45 -5.41 -18.90
N VAL A 400 -15.65 -5.38 -17.58
CA VAL A 400 -16.10 -4.21 -16.82
C VAL A 400 -14.96 -3.70 -15.94
N TYR A 401 -14.80 -2.38 -15.87
CA TYR A 401 -13.73 -1.68 -15.17
C TYR A 401 -14.31 -0.60 -14.28
N THR A 402 -13.80 -0.48 -13.06
CA THR A 402 -14.14 0.60 -12.12
C THR A 402 -13.15 1.75 -12.29
N CYS A 403 -13.63 2.98 -12.30
CA CYS A 403 -12.78 4.18 -12.36
C CYS A 403 -12.07 4.40 -11.02
N ASN A 404 -11.03 5.25 -11.02
CA ASN A 404 -10.58 5.85 -9.77
C ASN A 404 -11.72 6.68 -9.16
N PRO A 405 -11.79 6.84 -7.83
CA PRO A 405 -12.91 7.53 -7.18
C PRO A 405 -13.07 8.96 -7.72
N ASN A 406 -14.14 9.15 -8.50
CA ASN A 406 -14.51 10.42 -9.12
C ASN A 406 -15.90 10.82 -8.62
N SER A 407 -15.99 11.99 -8.00
CA SER A 407 -17.25 12.63 -7.57
C SER A 407 -17.73 13.73 -8.51
N LEU A 408 -16.96 14.05 -9.56
CA LEU A 408 -17.26 15.16 -10.46
C LEU A 408 -18.19 14.73 -11.60
N PRO A 409 -19.31 15.45 -11.83
CA PRO A 409 -20.17 15.21 -12.98
C PRO A 409 -19.59 15.85 -14.25
N PHE A 410 -19.64 15.14 -15.37
CA PHE A 410 -19.16 15.58 -16.67
C PHE A 410 -20.27 15.53 -17.73
N THR A 411 -20.12 16.35 -18.76
CA THR A 411 -21.00 16.38 -19.94
C THR A 411 -20.43 15.57 -21.10
N HIS A 412 -19.11 15.43 -21.15
CA HIS A 412 -18.40 14.69 -22.20
C HIS A 412 -17.50 13.62 -21.58
N TYR A 413 -17.41 12.48 -22.26
CA TYR A 413 -16.50 11.38 -21.92
C TYR A 413 -15.64 11.01 -23.11
N ARG A 414 -14.40 10.57 -22.86
CA ARG A 414 -13.45 10.14 -23.89
C ARG A 414 -12.75 8.86 -23.46
N LEU A 415 -12.82 7.84 -24.31
CA LEU A 415 -11.94 6.67 -24.25
C LEU A 415 -10.77 6.92 -25.20
N THR A 416 -9.57 7.11 -24.67
CA THR A 416 -8.34 7.28 -25.44
C THR A 416 -7.58 5.97 -25.45
N ILE A 417 -7.65 5.21 -26.55
CA ILE A 417 -6.94 3.94 -26.74
C ILE A 417 -5.49 4.26 -27.13
N GLU A 418 -4.54 3.72 -26.37
CA GLU A 418 -3.11 3.93 -26.55
C GLU A 418 -2.47 2.73 -27.28
N PRO A 419 -1.40 2.94 -28.07
CA PRO A 419 -0.84 1.88 -28.90
C PRO A 419 -0.11 0.82 -28.07
N ALA A 420 -0.31 -0.44 -28.45
CA ALA A 420 0.44 -1.58 -27.92
C ALA A 420 1.67 -1.87 -28.80
N LEU A 421 2.71 -2.49 -28.22
CA LEU A 421 3.93 -2.85 -28.93
C LEU A 421 3.63 -3.90 -30.02
N GLY A 422 3.73 -3.49 -31.28
CA GLY A 422 3.64 -4.38 -32.46
C GLY A 422 2.30 -4.40 -33.20
N GLU A 423 1.30 -3.62 -32.78
CA GLU A 423 -0.08 -3.72 -33.31
C GLU A 423 -0.52 -2.42 -33.99
N GLY A 424 -0.81 -2.50 -35.30
CA GLY A 424 -1.05 -1.33 -36.16
C GLY A 424 -2.51 -0.87 -36.28
N THR A 425 -3.47 -1.59 -35.69
CA THR A 425 -4.92 -1.35 -35.91
C THR A 425 -5.73 -1.65 -34.66
N VAL A 426 -6.78 -0.88 -34.41
CA VAL A 426 -7.68 -1.04 -33.25
C VAL A 426 -9.07 -1.47 -33.70
N GLN A 427 -9.70 -2.35 -32.92
CA GLN A 427 -11.13 -2.60 -32.99
C GLN A 427 -11.74 -2.76 -31.60
N LEU A 428 -13.05 -2.53 -31.49
CA LEU A 428 -13.81 -2.75 -30.28
C LEU A 428 -15.28 -2.98 -30.68
N ALA A 429 -15.97 -3.93 -30.05
CA ALA A 429 -17.40 -4.15 -30.32
C ALA A 429 -18.25 -3.08 -29.67
N GLU A 430 -18.11 -2.91 -28.35
CA GLU A 430 -18.97 -2.06 -27.53
C GLU A 430 -18.18 -1.33 -26.45
N TRP A 431 -18.59 -0.09 -26.16
CA TRP A 431 -18.16 0.73 -25.04
C TRP A 431 -19.38 1.24 -24.28
N ARG A 432 -19.45 0.99 -22.97
CA ARG A 432 -20.54 1.50 -22.13
C ARG A 432 -20.03 2.27 -20.94
N LEU A 433 -20.76 3.31 -20.56
CA LEU A 433 -20.52 4.15 -19.40
C LEU A 433 -21.60 3.86 -18.35
N LEU A 434 -21.18 3.58 -17.12
CA LEU A 434 -22.04 3.16 -16.03
C LEU A 434 -21.89 4.15 -14.86
N GLY A 435 -23.00 4.77 -14.44
CA GLY A 435 -22.93 5.91 -13.53
C GLY A 435 -24.28 6.43 -13.04
N ALA A 436 -24.25 7.65 -12.53
CA ALA A 436 -25.40 8.42 -12.07
C ALA A 436 -25.63 9.64 -12.95
N THR A 437 -26.87 10.07 -13.15
CA THR A 437 -27.20 11.34 -13.81
C THR A 437 -27.37 12.47 -12.78
N SER A 438 -27.03 13.71 -13.15
CA SER A 438 -27.12 14.90 -12.28
C SER A 438 -28.53 15.27 -11.83
N ALA A 439 -29.57 14.60 -12.33
CA ALA A 439 -30.91 14.61 -11.74
C ALA A 439 -30.98 13.94 -10.34
N ASN A 440 -29.90 13.27 -9.89
CA ASN A 440 -29.79 12.59 -8.60
C ASN A 440 -28.74 13.21 -7.64
N LEU A 441 -28.16 14.37 -7.97
CA LEU A 441 -27.27 15.08 -7.02
C LEU A 441 -28.09 15.64 -5.86
N ALA A 442 -27.82 15.13 -4.66
CA ALA A 442 -28.54 15.42 -3.43
C ALA A 442 -27.56 15.55 -2.26
N ALA A 443 -28.08 16.01 -1.11
CA ALA A 443 -27.35 15.87 0.14
C ALA A 443 -27.04 14.38 0.43
N PRO A 444 -25.98 14.06 1.21
CA PRO A 444 -25.61 12.68 1.46
C PRO A 444 -26.70 11.91 2.20
N VAL A 445 -26.62 10.58 2.17
CA VAL A 445 -27.42 9.73 3.05
C VAL A 445 -27.01 10.00 4.50
N ALA A 446 -27.98 10.12 5.40
CA ALA A 446 -27.69 10.37 6.80
C ALA A 446 -26.92 9.18 7.43
N PRO A 447 -25.95 9.42 8.32
CA PRO A 447 -25.31 8.35 9.08
C PRO A 447 -26.32 7.56 9.90
N SER A 448 -25.94 6.39 10.41
CA SER A 448 -26.82 5.58 11.28
C SER A 448 -26.06 4.99 12.46
N GLY A 449 -26.77 4.40 13.42
CA GLY A 449 -26.13 3.77 14.57
C GLY A 449 -25.25 4.73 15.40
N LEU A 450 -25.61 6.02 15.46
CA LEU A 450 -24.90 7.00 16.30
C LEU A 450 -24.99 6.57 17.76
N VAL A 451 -23.84 6.45 18.43
CA VAL A 451 -23.69 6.14 19.85
C VAL A 451 -22.80 7.19 20.49
N ALA A 452 -23.10 7.57 21.73
CA ALA A 452 -22.23 8.38 22.59
C ALA A 452 -21.85 7.58 23.84
N THR A 453 -20.55 7.41 24.06
CA THR A 453 -19.99 6.66 25.19
C THR A 453 -19.14 7.61 26.03
N ALA A 454 -19.51 7.84 27.29
CA ALA A 454 -18.65 8.58 28.21
C ALA A 454 -17.44 7.75 28.64
N LEU A 455 -16.28 8.40 28.70
CA LEU A 455 -14.97 7.72 28.83
C LEU A 455 -14.26 8.15 30.11
N THR A 456 -14.14 9.46 30.27
CA THR A 456 -13.59 10.15 31.44
C THR A 456 -14.52 11.31 31.79
N GLY A 457 -14.28 11.97 32.92
CA GLY A 457 -15.06 13.17 33.27
C GLY A 457 -14.87 14.34 32.30
N ASN A 458 -14.01 14.24 31.29
CA ASN A 458 -13.81 15.30 30.30
C ASN A 458 -13.85 14.83 28.82
N GLN A 459 -14.15 13.55 28.56
CA GLN A 459 -14.21 12.98 27.20
C GLN A 459 -15.44 12.08 26.98
N ILE A 460 -16.06 12.24 25.80
CA ILE A 460 -17.11 11.37 25.26
C ILE A 460 -16.71 10.95 23.84
N HIS A 461 -16.71 9.65 23.56
CA HIS A 461 -16.50 9.11 22.22
C HIS A 461 -17.85 9.00 21.51
N LEU A 462 -17.90 9.47 20.27
CA LEU A 462 -18.98 9.23 19.34
C LEU A 462 -18.54 8.21 18.31
N SER A 463 -19.42 7.28 17.96
CA SER A 463 -19.26 6.41 16.79
C SER A 463 -20.56 6.33 16.01
N TRP A 464 -20.46 6.15 14.70
CA TRP A 464 -21.59 5.99 13.80
C TRP A 464 -21.20 5.15 12.57
N THR A 465 -22.21 4.61 11.88
CA THR A 465 -22.07 4.01 10.56
C THR A 465 -22.19 5.09 9.49
N ASP A 466 -21.14 5.23 8.68
CA ASP A 466 -21.16 5.94 7.41
C ASP A 466 -22.09 5.23 6.43
N ASN A 467 -23.03 5.99 5.85
CA ASN A 467 -23.99 5.52 4.84
C ASN A 467 -23.85 6.28 3.51
N ALA A 468 -22.92 7.22 3.40
CA ALA A 468 -22.77 8.09 2.24
C ALA A 468 -22.31 7.26 1.03
N GLY A 469 -23.24 7.05 0.08
CA GLY A 469 -22.94 6.30 -1.13
C GLY A 469 -22.14 7.11 -2.12
N GLN A 470 -21.35 6.43 -2.97
CA GLN A 470 -20.55 7.03 -4.06
C GLN A 470 -21.34 7.94 -5.02
N LEU A 471 -22.68 7.86 -5.04
CA LEU A 471 -23.56 8.72 -5.82
C LEU A 471 -23.64 10.16 -5.27
N ASN A 472 -23.63 10.30 -3.95
CA ASN A 472 -23.76 11.54 -3.20
C ASN A 472 -22.83 11.47 -1.98
N PRO A 473 -21.51 11.39 -2.19
CA PRO A 473 -20.55 11.30 -1.10
C PRO A 473 -20.60 12.58 -0.28
N GLU A 474 -20.31 12.45 1.00
CA GLU A 474 -20.02 13.54 1.91
C GLU A 474 -18.59 14.07 1.67
N SER A 475 -18.39 15.36 1.88
CA SER A 475 -17.05 15.95 2.00
C SER A 475 -16.57 15.98 3.45
N HIS A 476 -17.51 15.95 4.40
CA HIS A 476 -17.26 15.96 5.84
C HIS A 476 -18.53 15.52 6.59
N TYR A 477 -18.37 15.13 7.86
CA TYR A 477 -19.48 15.14 8.80
C TYR A 477 -19.49 16.43 9.60
N ARG A 478 -20.69 16.89 9.96
CA ARG A 478 -20.92 17.95 10.95
C ARG A 478 -21.41 17.30 12.24
N ILE A 479 -20.70 17.56 13.33
CA ILE A 479 -21.00 17.10 14.69
C ILE A 479 -21.43 18.32 15.50
N GLU A 480 -22.60 18.25 16.11
CA GLU A 480 -23.12 19.29 17.00
C GLU A 480 -23.24 18.73 18.42
N ARG A 481 -22.74 19.49 19.41
CA ARG A 481 -22.78 19.20 20.85
C ARG A 481 -23.52 20.31 21.58
N ALA A 482 -24.41 19.97 22.51
CA ALA A 482 -25.06 20.92 23.41
C ALA A 482 -25.18 20.37 24.85
N THR A 483 -25.52 21.22 25.82
CA THR A 483 -25.86 20.80 27.19
C THR A 483 -27.37 20.61 27.41
N ASN A 484 -28.17 20.67 26.34
CA ASN A 484 -29.59 20.32 26.35
C ASN A 484 -30.03 19.64 25.05
N SER A 485 -31.07 18.81 25.12
CA SER A 485 -31.56 18.00 23.99
C SER A 485 -32.15 18.81 22.83
N SER A 486 -32.55 20.06 23.07
CA SER A 486 -33.02 21.00 22.06
C SER A 486 -31.91 21.76 21.32
N PHE A 487 -30.64 21.58 21.70
CA PHE A 487 -29.48 22.28 21.14
C PHE A 487 -29.55 23.81 21.21
N THR A 488 -30.18 24.35 22.27
CA THR A 488 -30.31 25.80 22.49
C THR A 488 -29.34 26.35 23.55
N ALA A 489 -28.63 25.47 24.29
CA ALA A 489 -27.64 25.86 25.30
C ALA A 489 -26.26 25.25 25.01
N ASN A 490 -25.22 26.08 25.04
CA ASN A 490 -23.81 25.69 24.84
C ASN A 490 -23.57 24.90 23.54
N LEU A 491 -24.25 25.28 22.46
CA LEU A 491 -24.08 24.66 21.13
C LEU A 491 -22.65 24.88 20.61
N VAL A 492 -21.95 23.79 20.33
CA VAL A 492 -20.64 23.76 19.68
C VAL A 492 -20.73 22.86 18.45
N THR A 493 -20.27 23.38 17.31
CA THR A 493 -20.21 22.65 16.05
C THR A 493 -18.76 22.31 15.71
N LYS A 494 -18.52 21.08 15.29
CA LYS A 494 -17.23 20.55 14.81
C LYS A 494 -17.45 19.75 13.53
N THR A 495 -16.37 19.42 12.83
CA THR A 495 -16.41 18.63 11.60
C THR A 495 -15.31 17.58 11.59
N THR A 496 -15.57 16.43 10.97
CA THR A 496 -14.59 15.37 10.68
C THR A 496 -14.47 15.17 9.17
N GLY A 497 -13.49 14.38 8.71
CA GLY A 497 -13.27 14.14 7.27
C GLY A 497 -14.40 13.32 6.61
N ALA A 498 -14.35 13.19 5.29
CA ALA A 498 -15.16 12.21 4.56
C ALA A 498 -14.78 10.78 4.97
N ASN A 499 -15.74 9.86 4.97
CA ASN A 499 -15.68 8.48 5.47
C ASN A 499 -15.37 8.36 6.98
N SER A 500 -15.42 9.46 7.73
CA SER A 500 -15.27 9.43 9.19
C SER A 500 -16.45 8.71 9.83
N THR A 501 -16.15 7.82 10.79
CA THR A 501 -17.14 7.00 11.53
C THR A 501 -17.09 7.22 13.04
N GLN A 502 -16.27 8.16 13.51
CA GLN A 502 -16.04 8.40 14.93
C GLN A 502 -15.57 9.83 15.22
N PHE A 503 -15.81 10.31 16.45
CA PHE A 503 -15.34 11.61 16.92
C PHE A 503 -15.14 11.62 18.44
N ASN A 504 -13.96 12.05 18.90
CA ASN A 504 -13.67 12.20 20.33
C ASN A 504 -13.98 13.64 20.79
N ALA A 505 -15.08 13.82 21.50
CA ALA A 505 -15.42 15.09 22.13
C ALA A 505 -14.65 15.25 23.45
N SER A 506 -13.64 16.14 23.46
CA SER A 506 -12.80 16.45 24.62
C SER A 506 -13.15 17.81 25.26
N ALA A 507 -12.41 18.20 26.29
CA ALA A 507 -12.59 19.43 27.06
C ALA A 507 -14.03 19.62 27.58
N LEU A 508 -14.62 18.51 28.04
CA LEU A 508 -15.94 18.50 28.69
C LEU A 508 -15.81 18.76 30.19
N ALA A 509 -16.86 19.30 30.80
CA ALA A 509 -16.98 19.37 32.25
C ALA A 509 -17.38 18.01 32.81
N GLU A 510 -16.93 17.69 34.04
CA GLU A 510 -17.31 16.44 34.72
C GLU A 510 -18.76 16.46 35.22
N ASN A 511 -19.31 15.28 35.49
CA ASN A 511 -20.69 15.09 35.99
C ASN A 511 -21.75 15.83 35.14
N THR A 512 -21.50 16.01 33.84
CA THR A 512 -22.28 16.86 32.94
C THR A 512 -22.85 16.06 31.78
N THR A 513 -24.16 16.15 31.56
CA THR A 513 -24.83 15.52 30.41
C THR A 513 -24.66 16.35 29.15
N TYR A 514 -24.08 15.75 28.11
CA TYR A 514 -23.97 16.34 26.78
C TYR A 514 -24.87 15.60 25.79
N PHE A 515 -25.45 16.36 24.87
CA PHE A 515 -26.29 15.88 23.77
C PHE A 515 -25.55 16.08 22.46
N PHE A 516 -25.55 15.06 21.61
CA PHE A 516 -24.82 15.04 20.35
C PHE A 516 -25.74 14.65 19.19
N ARG A 517 -25.55 15.31 18.05
CA ARG A 517 -26.19 14.96 16.79
C ARG A 517 -25.22 15.11 15.62
N VAL A 518 -25.37 14.28 14.59
CA VAL A 518 -24.43 14.19 13.46
C VAL A 518 -25.18 14.23 12.14
N SER A 519 -24.62 14.91 11.13
CA SER A 519 -25.10 14.89 9.74
C SER A 519 -23.93 14.83 8.77
N ALA A 520 -24.01 13.99 7.75
CA ALA A 520 -23.12 13.99 6.60
C ALA A 520 -23.38 15.26 5.75
N VAL A 521 -22.35 15.87 5.16
CA VAL A 521 -22.48 17.13 4.40
C VAL A 521 -21.67 17.08 3.11
N ASN A 522 -22.26 17.57 2.01
CA ASN A 522 -21.55 17.80 0.74
C ASN A 522 -21.91 19.17 0.14
N ALA A 523 -21.45 19.44 -1.09
CA ALA A 523 -21.72 20.69 -1.79
C ALA A 523 -23.21 20.96 -2.07
N MET A 524 -24.07 19.92 -2.06
CA MET A 524 -25.51 20.04 -2.24
C MET A 524 -26.26 20.26 -0.91
N GLY A 525 -25.59 20.11 0.24
CA GLY A 525 -26.15 20.37 1.57
C GLY A 525 -25.86 19.28 2.60
N ALA A 526 -26.53 19.39 3.74
CA ALA A 526 -26.47 18.42 4.82
C ALA A 526 -27.56 17.35 4.71
N SER A 527 -27.23 16.12 5.06
CA SER A 527 -28.17 15.02 5.26
C SER A 527 -29.20 15.34 6.35
N ALA A 528 -30.22 14.49 6.49
CA ALA A 528 -31.00 14.45 7.73
C ALA A 528 -30.07 14.26 8.94
N VAL A 529 -30.40 14.92 10.04
CA VAL A 529 -29.59 14.93 11.27
C VAL A 529 -29.96 13.72 12.14
N VAL A 530 -28.96 12.99 12.63
CA VAL A 530 -29.14 11.78 13.44
C VAL A 530 -28.79 12.08 14.89
N GLY A 531 -29.67 11.66 15.81
CA GLY A 531 -29.66 12.03 17.22
C GLY A 531 -30.89 12.87 17.61
N PRO A 532 -30.90 13.50 18.81
CA PRO A 532 -29.84 13.45 19.82
C PRO A 532 -29.58 12.05 20.38
N VAL A 533 -28.30 11.74 20.57
CA VAL A 533 -27.87 10.82 21.63
C VAL A 533 -27.28 11.63 22.78
N SER A 534 -27.19 11.04 23.96
CA SER A 534 -26.62 11.71 25.14
C SER A 534 -25.75 10.79 25.96
N ALA A 535 -24.68 11.34 26.50
CA ALA A 535 -23.88 10.69 27.54
C ALA A 535 -23.53 11.70 28.63
N ALA A 536 -23.46 11.23 29.87
CA ALA A 536 -23.01 12.02 31.01
C ALA A 536 -21.55 11.68 31.31
N THR A 537 -20.70 12.70 31.36
CA THR A 537 -19.33 12.53 31.83
C THR A 537 -19.35 12.07 33.30
N PRO A 538 -18.57 11.04 33.70
CA PRO A 538 -18.36 10.72 35.11
C PRO A 538 -17.58 11.84 35.83
N SER A 539 -17.14 11.60 37.07
CA SER A 539 -16.15 12.48 37.70
C SER A 539 -14.76 12.29 37.05
N ASN A 540 -13.96 13.36 37.02
CA ASN A 540 -12.53 13.31 36.70
C ASN A 540 -11.68 12.76 37.85
N ALA A 541 -12.25 12.47 39.02
CA ALA A 541 -11.55 11.87 40.14
C ALA A 541 -10.80 10.59 39.71
N PRO A 542 -9.46 10.54 39.82
CA PRO A 542 -8.69 9.33 39.58
C PRO A 542 -9.19 8.17 40.46
N PRO A 543 -9.18 6.91 40.00
CA PRO A 543 -9.53 5.76 40.83
C PRO A 543 -8.46 5.48 41.88
N GLU A 544 -8.84 4.85 43.00
CA GLU A 544 -7.89 4.41 44.04
C GLU A 544 -6.94 3.32 43.54
N SER A 545 -7.42 2.44 42.67
CA SER A 545 -6.63 1.43 41.98
C SER A 545 -7.26 1.05 40.65
N PHE A 546 -6.43 0.53 39.73
CA PHE A 546 -6.89 -0.11 38.50
C PHE A 546 -5.90 -1.18 38.07
N VAL A 547 -6.31 -2.05 37.14
CA VAL A 547 -5.40 -3.02 36.51
C VAL A 547 -4.79 -2.34 35.28
N GLU A 548 -3.47 -2.21 35.28
CA GLU A 548 -2.69 -1.93 34.07
C GLU A 548 -2.77 -3.19 33.18
N THR A 549 -3.10 -3.07 31.89
CA THR A 549 -3.31 -4.24 31.03
C THR A 549 -2.45 -4.22 29.78
N GLY A 550 -1.43 -5.07 29.72
CA GLY A 550 -0.68 -5.36 28.49
C GLY A 550 0.21 -4.21 27.99
N TRP A 551 0.57 -3.25 28.84
CA TRP A 551 1.36 -2.07 28.44
C TRP A 551 2.84 -2.37 28.15
N TYR A 552 3.37 -3.46 28.70
CA TYR A 552 4.60 -4.07 28.26
C TYR A 552 4.26 -5.27 27.40
N ASP A 553 4.34 -5.13 26.07
CA ASP A 553 5.11 -6.12 25.32
C ASP A 553 5.49 -5.80 23.87
N PHE A 554 6.81 -5.74 23.64
CA PHE A 554 7.41 -6.13 22.38
C PHE A 554 7.86 -7.61 22.44
N GLY A 555 6.94 -8.55 22.70
CA GLY A 555 7.10 -9.96 22.31
C GLY A 555 6.76 -11.10 23.29
N SER A 556 6.38 -10.88 24.56
CA SER A 556 6.31 -11.94 25.59
C SER A 556 4.96 -12.27 26.26
N GLY A 557 3.88 -11.53 25.99
CA GLY A 557 2.54 -11.85 26.48
C GLY A 557 2.01 -11.06 27.69
N GLY A 558 2.37 -9.78 27.86
CA GLY A 558 1.56 -8.73 28.47
C GLY A 558 1.11 -8.95 29.92
N HIS A 559 1.82 -8.35 30.88
CA HIS A 559 1.43 -8.45 32.28
C HIS A 559 0.20 -7.59 32.62
N ASN A 560 -0.62 -8.10 33.56
CA ASN A 560 -1.74 -7.39 34.17
C ASN A 560 -1.41 -7.12 35.65
N ARG A 561 -1.00 -5.91 36.03
CA ARG A 561 -0.68 -5.54 37.43
C ARG A 561 -1.76 -4.62 38.00
N THR A 562 -2.12 -4.82 39.27
CA THR A 562 -2.89 -3.81 40.00
C THR A 562 -1.96 -2.69 40.43
N VAL A 563 -2.30 -1.46 40.05
CA VAL A 563 -1.60 -0.23 40.47
C VAL A 563 -2.46 0.53 41.46
N TYR A 564 -1.83 1.12 42.48
CA TYR A 564 -2.48 1.80 43.60
C TYR A 564 -2.06 3.26 43.66
N ARG A 565 -3.04 4.17 43.71
CA ARG A 565 -2.82 5.61 43.84
C ARG A 565 -2.23 5.92 45.21
N THR A 566 -1.11 6.64 45.25
CA THR A 566 -0.48 7.13 46.49
C THR A 566 -0.56 8.64 46.63
N TYR A 567 -0.69 9.36 45.51
CA TYR A 567 -0.83 10.81 45.49
C TYR A 567 -1.75 11.28 44.35
N GLN A 568 -2.41 12.41 44.55
CA GLN A 568 -3.07 13.15 43.48
C GLN A 568 -3.24 14.64 43.83
N ASP A 569 -3.38 15.45 42.79
CA ASP A 569 -3.89 16.82 42.85
C ASP A 569 -4.71 17.14 41.58
N SER A 570 -4.90 18.41 41.24
CA SER A 570 -5.61 18.83 40.01
C SER A 570 -4.78 18.70 38.71
N HIS A 571 -3.58 18.11 38.77
CA HIS A 571 -2.63 17.99 37.66
C HIS A 571 -2.16 16.56 37.47
N VAL A 572 -1.88 15.82 38.53
CA VAL A 572 -1.34 14.46 38.46
C VAL A 572 -2.08 13.49 39.35
N ALA A 573 -2.03 12.22 38.97
CA ALA A 573 -2.37 11.09 39.81
C ALA A 573 -1.22 10.08 39.74
N ILE A 574 -0.57 9.83 40.87
CA ILE A 574 0.63 8.99 40.95
C ILE A 574 0.24 7.64 41.56
N TYR A 575 0.61 6.59 40.83
CA TYR A 575 0.35 5.21 41.14
C TYR A 575 1.66 4.43 41.25
N TYR A 576 1.64 3.39 42.06
CA TYR A 576 2.69 2.38 42.10
C TYR A 576 2.09 0.99 42.00
N ASP A 577 2.78 0.05 41.37
CA ASP A 577 2.30 -1.33 41.28
C ASP A 577 2.28 -2.04 42.65
N GLN A 578 1.65 -3.21 42.67
CA GLN A 578 1.52 -4.05 43.86
C GLN A 578 2.83 -4.55 44.48
N TYR A 579 3.95 -4.49 43.74
CA TYR A 579 5.28 -4.97 44.16
C TYR A 579 6.16 -3.87 44.74
N VAL A 580 5.84 -2.59 44.52
CA VAL A 580 6.52 -1.47 45.19
C VAL A 580 6.17 -1.49 46.68
N THR A 581 7.07 -2.09 47.47
CA THR A 581 6.97 -2.10 48.93
C THR A 581 7.09 -0.68 49.48
N ASN A 582 6.40 -0.38 50.58
CA ASN A 582 6.40 0.95 51.21
C ASN A 582 6.04 2.14 50.29
N ARG A 583 5.28 1.91 49.19
CA ARG A 583 4.86 2.94 48.22
C ARG A 583 4.26 4.24 48.81
N ALA A 584 3.71 4.21 50.02
CA ALA A 584 3.25 5.41 50.74
C ALA A 584 4.39 6.40 51.06
N ASN A 585 5.64 5.93 51.16
CA ASN A 585 6.83 6.74 51.40
C ASN A 585 7.46 7.29 50.11
N ALA A 586 7.07 6.78 48.94
CA ALA A 586 7.54 7.22 47.63
C ALA A 586 6.89 8.56 47.24
N THR A 587 7.31 9.64 47.91
CA THR A 587 6.66 10.97 47.85
C THR A 587 7.46 12.02 47.08
N TRP A 588 8.72 11.74 46.73
CA TRP A 588 9.62 12.71 46.08
C TRP A 588 9.16 13.13 44.67
N LEU A 589 8.46 12.26 43.96
CA LEU A 589 7.86 12.56 42.65
C LEU A 589 6.66 13.52 42.74
N ASN A 590 5.96 13.59 43.87
CA ASN A 590 4.69 14.32 44.01
C ASN A 590 4.80 15.80 43.57
N PRO A 591 5.70 16.62 44.14
CA PRO A 591 5.85 18.01 43.71
C PRO A 591 6.45 18.13 42.31
N ILE A 592 7.34 17.21 41.90
CA ILE A 592 8.02 17.25 40.60
C ILE A 592 7.01 17.04 39.47
N MET A 593 6.23 15.96 39.52
CA MET A 593 5.29 15.62 38.45
C MET A 593 4.11 16.60 38.40
N SER A 594 3.63 17.07 39.56
CA SER A 594 2.62 18.14 39.60
C SER A 594 3.10 19.42 38.92
N GLN A 595 4.28 19.93 39.29
CA GLN A 595 4.85 21.14 38.70
C GLN A 595 5.25 20.95 37.22
N ALA A 596 5.77 19.78 36.86
CA ALA A 596 6.08 19.46 35.46
C ALA A 596 4.82 19.49 34.59
N TRP A 597 3.73 18.83 35.00
CA TRP A 597 2.51 18.82 34.20
C TRP A 597 1.80 20.19 34.19
N GLN A 598 1.92 20.99 35.26
CA GLN A 598 1.53 22.41 35.24
C GLN A 598 2.31 23.20 34.17
N TYR A 599 3.64 23.10 34.20
CA TYR A 599 4.53 23.76 33.25
C TYR A 599 4.27 23.35 31.80
N ILE A 600 4.09 22.05 31.56
CA ILE A 600 3.84 21.49 30.22
C ILE A 600 2.51 22.00 29.66
N LYS A 601 1.42 21.95 30.43
CA LYS A 601 0.12 22.50 30.02
C LYS A 601 0.15 24.00 29.76
N ALA A 602 0.96 24.75 30.51
CA ALA A 602 1.07 26.20 30.34
C ALA A 602 1.83 26.62 29.06
N ASN A 603 2.77 25.80 28.59
CA ASN A 603 3.68 26.21 27.51
C ASN A 603 3.49 25.43 26.20
N TYR A 604 3.21 24.13 26.24
CA TYR A 604 3.17 23.30 25.02
C TYR A 604 1.80 23.27 24.35
N GLY A 605 0.71 23.32 25.11
CA GLY A 605 -0.66 23.45 24.58
C GLY A 605 -1.71 22.64 25.32
N HIS A 606 -2.86 22.43 24.68
CA HIS A 606 -4.02 21.76 25.27
C HIS A 606 -4.01 20.24 25.02
N PHE A 607 -4.06 19.46 26.10
CA PHE A 607 -4.09 18.00 26.11
C PHE A 607 -5.51 17.45 26.32
N SER A 608 -5.80 16.25 25.82
CA SER A 608 -7.15 15.68 25.90
C SER A 608 -7.60 15.26 27.30
N ASP A 609 -6.69 14.99 28.24
CA ASP A 609 -6.95 14.77 29.68
C ASP A 609 -6.15 15.81 30.49
N PRO A 610 -6.78 16.61 31.38
CA PRO A 610 -6.07 17.57 32.23
C PRO A 610 -5.17 16.90 33.28
N ILE A 611 -5.36 15.62 33.60
CA ILE A 611 -4.58 14.88 34.60
C ILE A 611 -3.58 13.96 33.88
N LEU A 612 -2.32 14.02 34.32
CA LEU A 612 -1.30 13.03 33.95
C LEU A 612 -1.29 11.90 34.98
N TYR A 613 -1.43 10.67 34.51
CA TYR A 613 -1.37 9.45 35.30
C TYR A 613 0.07 8.91 35.25
N VAL A 614 0.80 9.04 36.36
CA VAL A 614 2.17 8.55 36.49
C VAL A 614 2.14 7.19 37.16
N ILE A 615 2.81 6.18 36.58
CA ILE A 615 2.90 4.84 37.18
C ILE A 615 4.38 4.47 37.41
N GLY A 616 4.76 4.35 38.68
CA GLY A 616 6.05 3.80 39.09
C GLY A 616 5.95 2.28 39.28
N ASN A 617 6.53 1.51 38.35
CA ASN A 617 6.54 0.05 38.43
C ASN A 617 7.82 -0.44 39.13
N GLN A 618 7.72 -1.55 39.84
CA GLN A 618 8.86 -2.19 40.50
C GLN A 618 9.72 -2.90 39.44
N ALA A 619 10.98 -2.47 39.31
CA ALA A 619 11.97 -3.18 38.51
C ALA A 619 12.43 -4.48 39.23
N ASN A 620 12.86 -5.47 38.44
CA ASN A 620 13.45 -6.72 38.91
C ASN A 620 12.58 -7.51 39.92
N VAL A 621 11.29 -7.66 39.63
CA VAL A 621 10.41 -8.55 40.41
C VAL A 621 10.85 -10.02 40.20
N PRO A 622 10.91 -10.87 41.24
CA PRO A 622 11.34 -12.27 41.10
C PRO A 622 10.52 -13.06 40.09
N GLY A 623 11.20 -13.85 39.25
CA GLY A 623 10.58 -14.61 38.16
C GLY A 623 10.30 -13.77 36.90
N THR A 624 10.78 -12.52 36.87
CA THR A 624 10.67 -11.59 35.74
C THR A 624 11.95 -10.79 35.52
N GLU A 625 13.09 -11.37 35.87
CA GLU A 625 14.41 -10.78 35.67
C GLU A 625 14.70 -10.54 34.17
N GLY A 626 15.20 -9.34 33.83
CA GLY A 626 15.51 -8.93 32.45
C GLY A 626 14.39 -8.22 31.69
N TRP A 627 13.16 -8.18 32.21
CA TRP A 627 11.98 -7.67 31.48
C TRP A 627 11.60 -6.21 31.81
N PHE A 628 12.16 -5.60 32.86
CA PHE A 628 11.63 -4.35 33.46
C PHE A 628 12.63 -3.21 33.60
N GLY A 629 13.35 -2.91 32.52
CA GLY A 629 14.24 -1.75 32.41
C GLY A 629 13.72 -0.64 31.46
N GLY A 630 12.45 -0.67 31.06
CA GLY A 630 11.88 0.28 30.10
C GLY A 630 11.12 1.46 30.74
N GLY A 631 10.75 2.39 29.87
CA GLY A 631 9.62 3.32 30.04
C GLY A 631 8.54 3.04 28.99
N GLY A 632 7.40 3.70 29.12
CA GLY A 632 6.40 3.79 28.06
C GLY A 632 5.28 4.79 28.37
N VAL A 633 4.50 5.09 27.34
CA VAL A 633 3.29 5.92 27.42
C VAL A 633 2.03 5.19 27.00
N GLN A 634 0.89 5.70 27.44
CA GLN A 634 -0.39 5.45 26.77
C GLN A 634 -1.08 6.76 26.44
N TYR A 635 -1.43 6.87 25.17
CA TYR A 635 -2.14 8.01 24.61
C TYR A 635 -3.64 7.83 24.82
N ALA A 636 -4.30 8.87 25.33
CA ALA A 636 -5.75 8.92 25.48
C ALA A 636 -6.52 8.65 24.17
N TYR A 637 -5.89 8.79 23.00
CA TYR A 637 -6.55 8.66 21.69
C TYR A 637 -6.46 7.25 21.07
N TYR A 638 -5.46 6.44 21.43
CA TYR A 638 -5.12 5.23 20.65
C TYR A 638 -5.69 3.92 21.21
N ASN A 639 -6.00 3.84 22.51
CA ASN A 639 -6.41 2.58 23.16
C ASN A 639 -7.74 2.71 23.92
N ALA A 640 -8.72 1.90 23.48
CA ALA A 640 -10.11 1.92 23.92
C ALA A 640 -10.43 1.74 25.43
N PRO A 641 -9.57 1.21 26.32
CA PRO A 641 -9.99 1.02 27.71
C PRO A 641 -9.69 2.18 28.67
N TYR A 642 -8.88 3.19 28.31
CA TYR A 642 -8.33 4.10 29.34
C TYR A 642 -8.41 5.62 29.10
N TYR A 643 -8.38 6.15 27.87
CA TYR A 643 -8.65 7.57 27.55
C TYR A 643 -7.94 8.65 28.40
N ARG A 644 -6.80 8.28 29.01
CA ARG A 644 -5.98 9.08 29.93
C ARG A 644 -4.60 9.29 29.34
N ASN A 645 -3.95 10.36 29.75
CA ASN A 645 -2.52 10.55 29.52
C ASN A 645 -1.75 9.75 30.57
N ILE A 646 -1.13 8.62 30.19
CA ILE A 646 -0.36 7.77 31.11
C ILE A 646 1.12 7.80 30.71
N ALA A 647 2.01 7.97 31.70
CA ALA A 647 3.45 7.72 31.57
C ALA A 647 3.89 6.74 32.66
N PHE A 648 4.66 5.71 32.31
CA PHE A 648 5.05 4.63 33.21
C PHE A 648 6.51 4.21 33.03
N VAL A 649 7.22 3.89 34.11
CA VAL A 649 8.60 3.38 34.05
C VAL A 649 8.87 2.36 35.16
N GLY A 650 9.86 1.49 34.97
CA GLY A 650 10.40 0.64 36.04
C GLY A 650 11.55 1.31 36.80
N ALA A 651 11.57 1.24 38.14
CA ALA A 651 12.73 1.64 38.95
C ALA A 651 12.94 0.72 40.17
N GLY A 652 14.12 0.80 40.79
CA GLY A 652 14.58 -0.14 41.83
C GLY A 652 13.97 0.07 43.22
N ASP A 653 14.07 1.28 43.77
CA ASP A 653 13.44 1.66 45.04
C ASP A 653 12.85 3.07 44.92
N TRP A 654 11.53 3.14 44.79
CA TRP A 654 10.80 4.39 44.65
C TRP A 654 10.76 5.26 45.91
N THR A 655 11.15 4.73 47.07
CA THR A 655 11.24 5.52 48.31
C THR A 655 12.50 6.39 48.37
N ILE A 656 13.48 6.10 47.49
CA ILE A 656 14.71 6.88 47.32
C ILE A 656 14.56 7.77 46.07
N PRO A 657 14.92 9.07 46.13
CA PRO A 657 14.92 9.93 44.94
C PRO A 657 15.91 9.48 43.87
N ASP A 658 15.41 9.06 42.70
CA ASP A 658 16.22 8.73 41.52
C ASP A 658 16.07 9.80 40.44
N TYR A 659 16.98 10.77 40.48
CA TYR A 659 17.10 11.82 39.47
C TYR A 659 17.85 11.38 38.20
N THR A 660 18.30 10.12 38.12
CA THR A 660 19.14 9.61 37.03
C THR A 660 18.36 8.78 36.01
N TRP A 661 17.73 7.68 36.42
CA TRP A 661 16.90 6.87 35.52
C TRP A 661 15.42 7.20 35.70
N GLY A 662 14.88 7.09 36.92
CA GLY A 662 13.44 7.25 37.20
C GLY A 662 12.86 8.58 36.73
N LEU A 663 13.46 9.72 37.14
CA LEU A 663 13.02 11.04 36.68
C LEU A 663 13.22 11.22 35.16
N HIS A 664 14.36 10.77 34.64
CA HIS A 664 14.74 10.95 33.24
C HIS A 664 13.78 10.19 32.32
N ALA A 665 13.59 8.89 32.56
CA ALA A 665 12.64 8.07 31.81
C ALA A 665 11.22 8.64 31.94
N LEU A 666 10.76 9.07 33.12
CA LEU A 666 9.42 9.66 33.25
C LEU A 666 9.25 10.94 32.42
N THR A 667 10.21 11.86 32.43
CA THR A 667 10.12 13.07 31.59
C THR A 667 10.30 12.77 30.10
N HIS A 668 11.02 11.70 29.75
CA HIS A 668 11.13 11.19 28.39
C HIS A 668 9.77 10.73 27.86
N GLU A 669 9.11 9.85 28.61
CA GLU A 669 7.77 9.34 28.29
C GLU A 669 6.76 10.49 28.17
N ILE A 670 6.76 11.44 29.10
CA ILE A 670 5.89 12.60 29.01
C ILE A 670 6.16 13.41 27.71
N GLY A 671 7.39 13.41 27.19
CA GLY A 671 7.73 13.98 25.89
C GLY A 671 6.98 13.33 24.71
N HIS A 672 6.78 12.01 24.74
CA HIS A 672 5.96 11.28 23.76
C HIS A 672 4.48 11.70 23.81
N LEU A 673 3.94 12.00 25.00
CA LEU A 673 2.60 12.57 25.14
C LEU A 673 2.51 13.96 24.48
N VAL A 674 3.56 14.79 24.60
CA VAL A 674 3.61 16.14 24.00
C VAL A 674 3.68 16.09 22.47
N GLU A 675 4.48 15.21 21.87
CA GLU A 675 4.51 15.12 20.40
C GLU A 675 3.24 14.50 19.81
N SER A 676 2.49 13.68 20.58
CA SER A 676 1.40 12.85 20.05
C SER A 676 -0.02 13.33 20.37
N ASN A 677 -0.19 14.33 21.25
CA ASN A 677 -1.49 14.79 21.73
C ASN A 677 -1.47 16.28 22.12
N ASN A 678 -1.09 17.16 21.18
CA ASN A 678 -0.92 18.59 21.44
C ASN A 678 -1.69 19.47 20.43
N ASN A 679 -2.02 20.70 20.84
CA ASN A 679 -2.87 21.64 20.09
C ASN A 679 -4.23 21.03 19.66
N ALA A 680 -4.74 20.06 20.44
CA ALA A 680 -5.90 19.24 20.11
C ALA A 680 -5.81 18.47 18.78
N VAL A 681 -4.59 18.16 18.31
CA VAL A 681 -4.31 17.27 17.18
C VAL A 681 -3.54 16.04 17.68
N SER A 682 -3.90 14.86 17.19
CA SER A 682 -3.31 13.59 17.59
C SER A 682 -2.31 13.02 16.57
N GLY A 683 -1.31 12.28 17.08
CA GLY A 683 -0.18 11.73 16.31
C GLY A 683 1.03 12.67 16.23
N SER A 684 2.21 12.10 15.98
CA SER A 684 3.47 12.83 15.80
C SER A 684 3.97 12.67 14.35
N PRO A 685 3.78 13.68 13.47
CA PRO A 685 4.24 13.63 12.07
C PRO A 685 5.77 13.49 11.95
N SER A 686 6.49 13.99 12.95
CA SER A 686 7.95 14.08 12.96
C SER A 686 8.63 12.87 13.59
N PHE A 687 7.88 11.94 14.20
CA PHE A 687 8.39 10.69 14.78
C PHE A 687 9.26 9.90 13.79
N GLY A 688 8.88 9.85 12.52
CA GLY A 688 9.67 9.18 11.48
C GLY A 688 11.02 9.84 11.13
N VAL A 689 11.24 11.10 11.50
CA VAL A 689 12.47 11.86 11.21
C VAL A 689 13.41 11.89 12.40
N TRP A 690 12.87 12.21 13.58
CA TRP A 690 13.66 12.25 14.81
C TRP A 690 13.83 10.87 15.45
N GLY A 691 12.96 9.90 15.13
CA GLY A 691 12.99 8.55 15.69
C GLY A 691 12.60 8.53 17.16
N ASP A 692 12.80 7.39 17.80
CA ASP A 692 12.70 7.33 19.25
C ASP A 692 13.70 8.30 19.91
N SER A 693 13.34 8.84 21.08
CA SER A 693 14.18 9.65 21.96
C SER A 693 14.62 11.06 21.51
N LYS A 694 14.86 11.36 20.22
CA LYS A 694 15.60 12.61 19.86
C LYS A 694 14.85 13.90 20.16
N TRP A 695 13.52 13.92 20.06
CA TRP A 695 12.72 15.06 20.53
C TRP A 695 12.75 15.17 22.07
N ALA A 696 12.66 14.03 22.76
CA ALA A 696 12.63 13.99 24.22
C ALA A 696 13.88 14.62 24.85
N GLU A 697 15.06 14.51 24.24
CA GLU A 697 16.31 15.13 24.74
C GLU A 697 16.16 16.62 25.09
N ILE A 698 15.59 17.43 24.19
CA ILE A 698 15.42 18.87 24.45
C ILE A 698 14.23 19.15 25.37
N PHE A 699 13.16 18.37 25.27
CA PHE A 699 12.00 18.48 26.16
C PHE A 699 12.37 18.19 27.63
N GLN A 700 13.18 17.15 27.87
CA GLN A 700 13.67 16.79 29.20
C GLN A 700 14.54 17.90 29.78
N TYR A 701 15.45 18.48 28.98
CA TYR A 701 16.25 19.64 29.41
C TYR A 701 15.37 20.84 29.79
N ASP A 702 14.40 21.17 28.95
CA ASP A 702 13.43 22.27 29.18
C ASP A 702 12.63 22.08 30.48
N VAL A 703 12.07 20.89 30.70
CA VAL A 703 11.34 20.55 31.95
C VAL A 703 12.27 20.60 33.16
N HIS A 704 13.48 20.02 33.06
CA HIS A 704 14.45 20.01 34.16
C HIS A 704 14.97 21.41 34.52
N LEU A 705 15.04 22.33 33.54
CA LEU A 705 15.49 23.70 33.74
C LEU A 705 14.42 24.57 34.42
N ASN A 706 13.14 24.34 34.12
CA ASN A 706 12.04 25.24 34.49
C ASN A 706 11.17 24.73 35.66
N VAL A 707 11.25 23.45 36.06
CA VAL A 707 10.50 22.91 37.20
C VAL A 707 11.27 23.09 38.51
N ALA A 708 10.79 23.99 39.37
CA ALA A 708 11.47 24.37 40.62
C ALA A 708 11.65 23.23 41.64
N ALA A 709 10.82 22.18 41.59
CA ALA A 709 10.98 20.98 42.41
C ALA A 709 12.11 20.04 41.96
N ILE A 710 12.66 20.23 40.75
CA ILE A 710 13.83 19.47 40.28
C ILE A 710 15.11 20.18 40.79
N PRO A 711 16.08 19.46 41.39
CA PRO A 711 17.32 20.09 41.86
C PRO A 711 18.09 20.75 40.71
N SER A 712 18.55 22.00 40.92
CA SER A 712 19.10 22.86 39.86
C SER A 712 20.33 22.30 39.11
N GLY A 713 21.06 21.35 39.69
CA GLY A 713 22.16 20.66 39.02
C GLY A 713 21.73 19.66 37.93
N ILE A 714 20.49 19.14 37.99
CA ILE A 714 20.01 18.06 37.12
C ILE A 714 19.89 18.54 35.67
N ALA A 715 19.38 19.75 35.41
CA ALA A 715 19.31 20.30 34.05
C ALA A 715 20.69 20.40 33.37
N ALA A 716 21.71 20.81 34.12
CA ALA A 716 23.08 20.89 33.62
C ALA A 716 23.69 19.50 33.35
N GLN A 717 23.42 18.53 34.22
CA GLN A 717 23.84 17.13 34.03
C GLN A 717 23.18 16.51 32.79
N THR A 718 21.86 16.67 32.63
CA THR A 718 21.11 16.20 31.46
C THR A 718 21.62 16.81 30.16
N ALA A 719 21.90 18.12 30.14
CA ALA A 719 22.54 18.75 28.99
C ALA A 719 23.91 18.16 28.67
N GLN A 720 24.77 17.93 29.68
CA GLN A 720 26.10 17.33 29.48
C GLN A 720 26.02 15.90 28.92
N ASN A 721 25.02 15.11 29.34
CA ASN A 721 24.78 13.77 28.80
C ASN A 721 24.41 13.84 27.31
N PHE A 722 23.40 14.64 26.95
CA PHE A 722 22.91 14.72 25.57
C PHE A 722 23.88 15.41 24.60
N MET A 723 24.70 16.36 25.06
CA MET A 723 25.77 16.97 24.26
C MET A 723 26.78 15.95 23.70
N ASN A 724 26.89 14.78 24.34
CA ASN A 724 27.80 13.69 23.98
C ASN A 724 27.09 12.43 23.45
N ALA A 725 25.77 12.47 23.26
CA ALA A 725 24.95 11.33 22.83
C ALA A 725 24.58 11.42 21.34
N PRO A 726 25.34 10.79 20.42
CA PRO A 726 24.95 10.74 19.02
C PRO A 726 23.72 9.85 18.79
N ASP A 727 23.03 10.06 17.67
CA ASP A 727 22.12 9.06 17.12
C ASP A 727 22.86 7.91 16.40
N GLN A 728 22.12 6.92 15.89
CA GLN A 728 22.67 5.78 15.16
C GLN A 728 23.47 6.14 13.89
N TYR A 729 23.37 7.39 13.41
CA TYR A 729 24.11 7.92 12.28
C TYR A 729 25.26 8.84 12.70
N GLY A 730 25.57 8.95 14.00
CA GLY A 730 26.65 9.80 14.51
C GLY A 730 26.31 11.29 14.51
N ARG A 731 25.03 11.68 14.58
CA ARG A 731 24.55 13.08 14.64
C ARG A 731 24.23 13.47 16.07
N PHE A 732 24.71 14.61 16.55
CA PHE A 732 24.51 15.06 17.94
C PHE A 732 23.38 16.10 17.99
N TRP A 733 22.13 15.62 17.92
CA TRP A 733 20.93 16.45 17.81
C TRP A 733 20.84 17.53 18.88
N PHE A 734 21.03 17.17 20.15
CA PHE A 734 21.00 18.15 21.24
C PHE A 734 22.06 19.25 21.08
N ARG A 735 23.31 18.88 20.76
CA ARG A 735 24.44 19.81 20.62
C ARG A 735 24.34 20.70 19.39
N ASP A 736 24.10 20.09 18.23
CA ASP A 736 24.27 20.73 16.93
C ASP A 736 22.96 21.34 16.40
N TRP A 737 21.81 21.00 16.99
CA TRP A 737 20.51 21.51 16.57
C TRP A 737 19.72 22.15 17.72
N TYR A 738 19.31 21.36 18.71
CA TYR A 738 18.30 21.82 19.67
C TYR A 738 18.81 22.88 20.64
N LEU A 739 19.93 22.66 21.32
CA LEU A 739 20.43 23.59 22.34
C LEU A 739 20.78 24.99 21.78
N PRO A 740 21.43 25.13 20.60
CA PRO A 740 21.67 26.44 19.99
C PRO A 740 20.39 27.18 19.58
N ILE A 741 19.37 26.47 19.09
CA ILE A 741 18.05 27.05 18.78
C ILE A 741 17.36 27.50 20.08
N TYR A 742 17.29 26.62 21.07
CA TYR A 742 16.66 26.87 22.38
C TYR A 742 17.30 28.07 23.11
N ASN A 743 18.62 28.19 23.10
CA ASN A 743 19.32 29.32 23.71
C ASN A 743 19.23 30.63 22.88
N GLY A 744 18.64 30.60 21.69
CA GLY A 744 18.55 31.75 20.78
C GLY A 744 19.89 32.14 20.13
N GLN A 745 20.86 31.21 20.09
CA GLN A 745 22.22 31.47 19.57
C GLN A 745 22.26 31.58 18.03
N LEU A 746 21.22 31.10 17.33
CA LEU A 746 21.15 31.04 15.87
C LEU A 746 20.31 32.16 15.22
N GLY A 747 20.11 33.29 15.91
CA GLY A 747 19.39 34.46 15.40
C GLY A 747 18.05 34.75 16.10
N ASN A 748 17.55 33.79 16.87
CA ASN A 748 16.23 33.83 17.49
C ASN A 748 16.29 34.47 18.88
N THR A 749 16.70 35.74 18.95
CA THR A 749 17.05 36.37 20.24
C THR A 749 15.85 36.88 21.03
N ALA A 750 14.69 37.06 20.37
CA ALA A 750 13.44 37.50 21.00
C ALA A 750 12.89 36.42 21.96
N ALA A 751 12.25 36.85 23.05
CA ALA A 751 11.68 35.93 24.04
C ALA A 751 10.57 35.03 23.47
N SER A 752 9.85 35.48 22.44
CA SER A 752 8.83 34.72 21.70
C SER A 752 9.40 33.69 20.73
N GLN A 753 10.73 33.62 20.56
CA GLN A 753 11.41 32.84 19.52
C GLN A 753 12.53 31.93 20.09
N LYS A 754 12.62 31.80 21.42
CA LYS A 754 13.63 30.96 22.09
C LYS A 754 13.07 30.26 23.32
N GLY A 755 13.87 29.40 23.92
CA GLY A 755 13.46 28.52 25.01
C GLY A 755 12.26 27.67 24.61
N VAL A 756 11.32 27.51 25.53
CA VAL A 756 10.06 26.81 25.28
C VAL A 756 9.18 27.44 24.19
N ALA A 757 9.36 28.72 23.86
CA ALA A 757 8.50 29.40 22.88
C ALA A 757 8.72 28.88 21.44
N VAL A 758 9.97 28.67 21.01
CA VAL A 758 10.27 28.07 19.69
C VAL A 758 9.83 26.60 19.64
N LEU A 759 10.00 25.87 20.74
CA LEU A 759 9.57 24.48 20.86
C LEU A 759 8.04 24.34 20.72
N SER A 760 7.28 25.19 21.43
CA SER A 760 5.81 25.24 21.33
C SER A 760 5.34 25.70 19.95
N ARG A 761 5.98 26.73 19.37
CA ARG A 761 5.60 27.28 18.05
C ARG A 761 5.78 26.26 16.93
N TYR A 762 6.76 25.35 17.03
CA TYR A 762 6.91 24.25 16.08
C TYR A 762 5.64 23.39 15.98
N PHE A 763 5.09 22.92 17.11
CA PHE A 763 3.86 22.11 17.11
C PHE A 763 2.63 22.89 16.64
N GLN A 764 2.57 24.20 16.90
CA GLN A 764 1.49 25.05 16.40
C GLN A 764 1.53 25.14 14.88
N LEU A 765 2.71 25.38 14.28
CA LEU A 765 2.86 25.45 12.82
C LEU A 765 2.53 24.12 12.12
N LEU A 766 2.87 22.98 12.73
CA LEU A 766 2.43 21.68 12.20
C LEU A 766 0.90 21.59 12.19
N ALA A 767 0.23 21.94 13.29
CA ALA A 767 -1.24 21.92 13.39
C ALA A 767 -1.92 22.94 12.45
N GLU A 768 -1.30 24.09 12.20
CA GLU A 768 -1.79 25.15 11.30
C GLU A 768 -1.70 24.79 9.81
N HIS A 769 -0.72 23.96 9.42
CA HIS A 769 -0.36 23.78 8.00
C HIS A 769 -0.39 22.34 7.46
N LEU A 770 -0.32 21.31 8.29
CA LEU A 770 -0.41 19.92 7.82
C LEU A 770 -1.87 19.45 7.71
N PRO A 771 -2.19 18.59 6.70
CA PRO A 771 -3.51 17.98 6.60
C PRO A 771 -3.87 17.14 7.83
N GLN A 772 -5.14 17.22 8.23
CA GLN A 772 -5.70 16.47 9.35
C GLN A 772 -6.93 15.69 8.90
N ILE A 773 -7.08 14.49 9.47
CA ILE A 773 -8.27 13.66 9.39
C ILE A 773 -8.73 13.47 10.84
N ASP A 774 -9.93 13.95 11.17
CA ASP A 774 -10.58 13.74 12.47
C ASP A 774 -9.77 14.25 13.69
N SER A 775 -9.12 15.41 13.55
CA SER A 775 -8.18 15.96 14.54
C SER A 775 -7.03 15.00 14.88
N ARG A 776 -6.61 14.23 13.88
CA ARG A 776 -5.35 13.48 13.81
C ARG A 776 -4.59 13.95 12.58
N PHE A 777 -3.27 14.01 12.64
CA PHE A 777 -2.50 14.23 11.42
C PHE A 777 -2.72 13.09 10.40
N ASP A 778 -2.66 13.45 9.11
CA ASP A 778 -2.53 12.48 8.02
C ASP A 778 -1.41 11.45 8.36
N PRO A 779 -1.58 10.15 8.08
CA PRO A 779 -0.54 9.14 8.33
C PRO A 779 0.80 9.39 7.62
N ARG A 780 0.91 10.35 6.70
CA ARG A 780 2.16 10.81 6.12
C ARG A 780 3.06 11.51 7.15
N SER A 781 4.18 10.90 7.50
CA SER A 781 5.27 11.56 8.22
C SER A 781 5.84 12.74 7.45
N VAL A 782 6.33 13.77 8.15
CA VAL A 782 7.17 14.80 7.53
C VAL A 782 8.53 14.22 7.15
N ASN A 783 9.24 14.89 6.24
CA ASN A 783 10.63 14.59 5.90
C ASN A 783 11.61 15.57 6.58
N LEU A 784 12.92 15.40 6.37
CA LEU A 784 13.95 16.21 7.04
C LEU A 784 13.93 17.67 6.58
N GLY A 785 13.69 17.93 5.29
CA GLY A 785 13.56 19.28 4.77
C GLY A 785 12.32 20.01 5.32
N GLU A 786 11.19 19.32 5.42
CA GLU A 786 9.98 19.85 6.08
C GLU A 786 10.24 20.15 7.56
N LEU A 787 10.89 19.25 8.31
CA LEU A 787 11.23 19.47 9.72
C LEU A 787 12.07 20.75 9.90
N VAL A 788 13.09 20.95 9.07
CA VAL A 788 13.96 22.15 9.11
C VAL A 788 13.21 23.41 8.68
N HIS A 789 12.29 23.30 7.73
CA HIS A 789 11.43 24.39 7.29
C HIS A 789 10.47 24.86 8.41
N PHE A 790 9.78 23.94 9.07
CA PHE A 790 8.91 24.24 10.20
C PHE A 790 9.67 24.76 11.42
N TYR A 791 10.86 24.22 11.72
CA TYR A 791 11.73 24.79 12.76
C TYR A 791 12.20 26.21 12.41
N SER A 792 12.52 26.49 11.13
CA SER A 792 12.89 27.84 10.68
C SER A 792 11.75 28.82 10.91
N GLY A 793 10.51 28.44 10.58
CA GLY A 793 9.31 29.25 10.87
C GLY A 793 9.02 29.44 12.36
N ALA A 794 9.28 28.44 13.20
CA ALA A 794 9.11 28.53 14.65
C ALA A 794 10.15 29.45 15.30
N ALA A 795 11.37 29.39 14.78
CA ALA A 795 12.51 30.22 15.15
C ALA A 795 12.36 31.67 14.68
N GLY A 796 11.84 31.89 13.47
CA GLY A 796 11.86 33.19 12.80
C GLY A 796 13.18 33.52 12.09
N VAL A 797 14.04 32.52 11.86
CA VAL A 797 15.29 32.62 11.08
C VAL A 797 15.43 31.41 10.14
N ASN A 798 16.09 31.56 8.99
CA ASN A 798 16.43 30.40 8.16
C ASN A 798 17.51 29.55 8.85
N LEU A 799 17.17 28.32 9.25
CA LEU A 799 18.07 27.39 9.94
C LEU A 799 18.79 26.41 8.99
N GLU A 800 18.61 26.52 7.67
CA GLU A 800 19.22 25.65 6.65
C GLU A 800 20.75 25.49 6.81
N SER A 801 21.47 26.59 7.06
CA SER A 801 22.93 26.56 7.29
C SER A 801 23.31 25.75 8.53
N GLN A 802 22.48 25.78 9.58
CA GLN A 802 22.69 24.94 10.76
C GLN A 802 22.32 23.49 10.47
N ALA A 803 21.24 23.25 9.73
CA ALA A 803 20.80 21.92 9.34
C ALA A 803 21.87 21.18 8.53
N LYS A 804 22.60 21.93 7.68
CA LYS A 804 23.78 21.49 6.94
C LYS A 804 24.90 20.95 7.83
N ILE A 805 25.07 21.53 9.03
CA ILE A 805 26.03 21.07 10.05
C ILE A 805 25.45 19.89 10.85
N ALA A 806 24.22 20.01 11.34
CA ALA A 806 23.63 19.08 12.30
C ALA A 806 23.27 17.70 11.71
N PHE A 807 22.80 17.65 10.46
CA PHE A 807 22.04 16.48 9.97
C PHE A 807 22.74 15.59 8.94
N ARG A 808 24.01 15.85 8.58
CA ARG A 808 24.71 15.22 7.43
C ARG A 808 23.91 15.41 6.14
N TRP A 809 23.70 16.68 5.81
CA TRP A 809 22.77 17.13 4.78
C TRP A 809 23.08 16.56 3.39
N THR A 810 22.06 16.04 2.72
CA THR A 810 22.16 15.39 1.42
C THR A 810 21.45 16.19 0.33
N PRO A 811 21.72 15.94 -0.97
CA PRO A 811 20.99 16.58 -2.06
C PRO A 811 19.47 16.37 -1.99
N GLU A 812 19.02 15.24 -1.46
CA GLU A 812 17.59 14.95 -1.24
C GLU A 812 17.00 15.85 -0.15
N ALA A 813 17.75 16.13 0.92
CA ALA A 813 17.33 17.07 1.98
C ALA A 813 17.25 18.51 1.45
N GLU A 814 18.17 18.92 0.58
CA GLU A 814 18.12 20.22 -0.14
C GLU A 814 16.82 20.34 -0.95
N LEU A 815 16.50 19.34 -1.77
CA LEU A 815 15.28 19.30 -2.58
C LEU A 815 14.01 19.26 -1.72
N GLN A 816 14.03 18.52 -0.61
CA GLN A 816 12.93 18.47 0.35
C GLN A 816 12.68 19.83 1.01
N PHE A 817 13.74 20.54 1.42
CA PHE A 817 13.62 21.86 2.04
C PHE A 817 13.11 22.90 1.03
N ALA A 818 13.67 22.93 -0.19
CA ALA A 818 13.20 23.80 -1.26
C ALA A 818 11.73 23.51 -1.63
N LYS A 819 11.30 22.24 -1.64
CA LYS A 819 9.89 21.87 -1.86
C LYS A 819 9.01 22.34 -0.70
N ALA A 820 9.43 22.16 0.55
CA ALA A 820 8.68 22.59 1.72
C ALA A 820 8.42 24.12 1.71
N GLN A 821 9.41 24.92 1.29
CA GLN A 821 9.26 26.37 1.13
C GLN A 821 8.20 26.78 0.09
N VAL A 822 7.98 25.95 -0.94
CA VAL A 822 6.97 26.15 -1.99
C VAL A 822 5.60 25.61 -1.57
N ASP A 823 5.56 24.46 -0.89
CA ASP A 823 4.33 23.84 -0.39
C ASP A 823 3.70 24.63 0.77
N PHE A 824 4.52 25.24 1.64
CA PHE A 824 4.11 25.95 2.86
C PHE A 824 4.57 27.42 2.88
N PRO A 825 4.18 28.26 1.89
CA PRO A 825 4.71 29.61 1.74
C PRO A 825 4.39 30.54 2.91
N ALA A 826 3.34 30.24 3.68
CA ALA A 826 3.01 30.99 4.89
C ALA A 826 4.08 30.82 6.00
N VAL A 827 4.69 29.63 6.09
CA VAL A 827 5.79 29.33 7.02
C VAL A 827 7.07 30.00 6.53
N THR A 828 7.35 29.96 5.21
CA THR A 828 8.47 30.67 4.56
C THR A 828 8.51 32.15 4.94
N ALA A 829 7.37 32.83 4.94
CA ALA A 829 7.27 34.25 5.27
C ALA A 829 7.70 34.57 6.72
N LEU A 830 7.50 33.67 7.68
CA LEU A 830 7.78 33.92 9.11
C LEU A 830 9.26 34.13 9.41
N TYR A 831 10.14 33.53 8.61
CA TYR A 831 11.59 33.54 8.85
C TYR A 831 12.41 34.24 7.75
N GLN A 832 11.72 34.71 6.71
CA GLN A 832 12.27 35.67 5.72
C GLN A 832 11.87 37.12 6.05
N GLY A 833 10.95 37.33 6.99
CA GLY A 833 10.92 38.49 7.89
C GLY A 833 10.86 39.87 7.23
N GLY A 834 10.04 40.06 6.18
CA GLY A 834 9.73 41.39 5.60
C GLY A 834 10.90 42.16 4.98
N SER A 835 12.11 41.59 5.03
CA SER A 835 13.36 42.09 4.48
C SER A 835 14.09 40.93 3.81
N CYS A 836 13.38 40.18 2.97
CA CYS A 836 14.06 39.69 1.79
C CYS A 836 14.55 40.93 1.04
N THR A 837 15.85 41.20 1.15
CA THR A 837 16.50 42.23 0.34
C THR A 837 16.35 41.79 -1.11
N PRO A 838 15.64 42.55 -1.96
CA PRO A 838 15.50 42.19 -3.36
C PRO A 838 16.90 42.06 -3.94
N GLU A 839 17.20 40.88 -4.44
CA GLU A 839 18.49 40.59 -5.05
C GLU A 839 18.79 41.67 -6.11
N THR A 840 20.02 42.17 -6.13
CA THR A 840 20.40 43.26 -7.05
C THR A 840 20.07 42.86 -8.49
N ASN A 841 19.87 43.82 -9.40
CA ASN A 841 19.55 43.46 -10.79
C ASN A 841 20.56 42.48 -11.40
N ALA A 842 21.85 42.58 -11.05
CA ALA A 842 22.87 41.60 -11.46
C ALA A 842 22.64 40.20 -10.85
N ALA A 843 22.32 40.11 -9.56
CA ALA A 843 22.02 38.84 -8.89
C ALA A 843 20.72 38.19 -9.40
N PHE A 844 19.67 38.99 -9.61
CA PHE A 844 18.40 38.58 -10.23
C PHE A 844 18.65 37.91 -11.57
N CYS A 845 19.30 38.64 -12.48
CA CYS A 845 19.60 38.18 -13.82
C CYS A 845 20.51 36.93 -13.81
N GLY A 846 21.51 36.89 -12.93
CA GLY A 846 22.35 35.71 -12.73
C GLY A 846 21.57 34.47 -12.28
N ARG A 847 20.67 34.62 -11.28
CA ARG A 847 19.84 33.52 -10.76
C ARG A 847 18.90 32.93 -11.81
N ILE A 848 18.33 33.77 -12.67
CA ILE A 848 17.46 33.32 -13.78
C ILE A 848 18.22 33.06 -15.10
N ALA A 849 19.57 33.06 -15.05
CA ALA A 849 20.46 32.89 -16.20
C ALA A 849 20.25 33.86 -17.39
N ALA A 850 19.66 35.02 -17.14
CA ALA A 850 19.50 36.09 -18.12
C ALA A 850 20.77 36.94 -18.20
N THR A 851 21.33 37.10 -19.40
CA THR A 851 22.53 37.90 -19.66
C THR A 851 22.26 39.15 -20.51
N CYS A 852 20.99 39.38 -20.91
CA CYS A 852 20.60 40.59 -21.63
C CYS A 852 19.11 40.91 -21.61
N GLY A 853 18.77 42.15 -21.97
CA GLY A 853 17.39 42.57 -22.25
C GLY A 853 16.48 42.60 -21.02
N SER A 854 15.24 43.07 -21.18
CA SER A 854 14.31 43.19 -20.04
C SER A 854 13.69 41.84 -19.67
N VAL A 855 13.58 41.56 -18.37
CA VAL A 855 12.90 40.37 -17.84
C VAL A 855 11.95 40.75 -16.70
N THR A 856 10.77 40.14 -16.68
CA THR A 856 9.84 40.16 -15.54
C THR A 856 9.72 38.75 -14.97
N ALA A 857 10.03 38.59 -13.69
CA ALA A 857 9.88 37.34 -12.96
C ALA A 857 9.75 37.60 -11.45
N ALA A 858 9.40 36.57 -10.67
CA ALA A 858 9.51 36.63 -9.22
C ALA A 858 10.98 36.69 -8.80
N ASP A 859 11.32 37.64 -7.94
CA ASP A 859 12.63 37.73 -7.31
C ASP A 859 12.81 36.66 -6.21
N ASN A 860 13.97 36.67 -5.56
CA ASN A 860 14.28 35.88 -4.36
C ASN A 860 13.30 36.13 -3.19
N CYS A 861 12.41 37.12 -3.29
CA CYS A 861 11.40 37.49 -2.31
C CYS A 861 9.98 37.07 -2.73
N GLY A 862 9.85 36.34 -3.85
CA GLY A 862 8.56 35.96 -4.43
C GLY A 862 7.79 37.11 -5.09
N THR A 863 8.35 38.32 -5.13
CA THR A 863 7.69 39.50 -5.69
C THR A 863 7.98 39.61 -7.18
N GLN A 864 6.93 39.71 -8.00
CA GLN A 864 7.07 39.94 -9.44
C GLN A 864 7.69 41.32 -9.70
N ARG A 865 8.91 41.34 -10.28
CA ARG A 865 9.60 42.59 -10.63
C ARG A 865 10.20 42.53 -12.02
N THR A 866 10.23 43.68 -12.68
CA THR A 866 10.83 43.85 -14.01
C THR A 866 12.22 44.47 -13.88
N VAL A 867 13.24 43.78 -14.36
CA VAL A 867 14.56 44.38 -14.64
C VAL A 867 14.54 44.89 -16.08
N SER A 868 14.83 46.17 -16.28
CA SER A 868 14.78 46.83 -17.60
C SER A 868 15.88 46.36 -18.56
N SER A 869 17.03 45.92 -18.04
CA SER A 869 18.03 45.19 -18.80
C SER A 869 18.92 44.33 -17.91
N CYS A 870 19.04 43.05 -18.24
CA CYS A 870 19.99 42.11 -17.63
C CYS A 870 21.42 42.19 -18.20
N GLY A 871 21.66 43.09 -19.16
CA GLY A 871 22.94 43.26 -19.83
C GLY A 871 22.76 43.66 -21.30
N THR A 872 23.88 44.00 -21.93
CA THR A 872 23.94 44.30 -23.37
C THR A 872 24.96 43.37 -24.03
N CYS A 873 24.56 42.73 -25.12
CA CYS A 873 25.42 41.81 -25.85
C CYS A 873 26.46 42.56 -26.67
N THR A 874 27.72 42.13 -26.60
CA THR A 874 28.80 42.66 -27.43
C THR A 874 28.65 42.12 -28.84
N ALA A 875 28.68 42.99 -29.85
CA ALA A 875 28.56 42.57 -31.26
C ALA A 875 29.63 41.49 -31.61
N PRO A 876 29.28 40.43 -32.35
CA PRO A 876 28.05 40.22 -33.13
C PRO A 876 26.89 39.55 -32.36
N GLN A 877 26.94 39.49 -31.03
CA GLN A 877 25.87 38.88 -30.23
C GLN A 877 24.66 39.80 -30.12
N THR A 878 23.47 39.22 -30.23
CA THR A 878 22.17 39.89 -30.04
C THR A 878 21.42 39.25 -28.87
N CYS A 879 20.52 40.01 -28.25
CA CYS A 879 19.79 39.49 -27.12
C CYS A 879 18.72 38.49 -27.57
N GLY A 880 18.78 37.27 -27.06
CA GLY A 880 18.02 36.13 -27.56
C GLY A 880 18.64 35.41 -28.76
N GLY A 881 19.81 35.85 -29.26
CA GLY A 881 20.39 35.38 -30.54
C GLY A 881 20.70 33.87 -30.62
N GLY A 882 20.85 33.18 -29.48
CA GLY A 882 21.02 31.72 -29.44
C GLY A 882 19.72 30.89 -29.55
N GLY A 883 18.56 31.53 -29.45
CA GLY A 883 17.25 30.89 -29.29
C GLY A 883 16.78 30.74 -27.84
N THR A 884 17.61 31.16 -26.87
CA THR A 884 17.23 31.27 -25.44
C THR A 884 16.86 32.73 -25.14
N PRO A 885 15.59 33.04 -24.76
CA PRO A 885 15.19 34.40 -24.41
C PRO A 885 16.12 35.01 -23.36
N ASN A 886 16.42 36.30 -23.50
CA ASN A 886 17.22 37.08 -22.56
C ASN A 886 18.65 36.58 -22.29
N ALA A 887 19.20 35.73 -23.17
CA ALA A 887 20.61 35.36 -23.17
C ALA A 887 21.34 35.94 -24.41
N CYS A 888 22.58 36.38 -24.23
CA CYS A 888 23.43 36.77 -25.35
C CYS A 888 23.87 35.53 -26.15
N GLY A 889 23.56 35.55 -27.44
CA GLY A 889 24.09 34.61 -28.42
C GLY A 889 24.42 35.36 -29.70
N GLU A 890 25.38 34.84 -30.47
CA GLU A 890 25.65 35.36 -31.81
C GLU A 890 24.37 35.35 -32.65
N SER A 891 24.16 36.36 -33.49
CA SER A 891 23.05 36.35 -34.44
C SER A 891 23.32 35.33 -35.56
N VAL A 892 23.30 34.05 -35.20
CA VAL A 892 23.09 32.98 -36.16
C VAL A 892 21.72 33.25 -36.78
N SER A 893 21.72 33.56 -38.08
CA SER A 893 20.60 33.70 -39.02
C SER A 893 19.18 33.57 -38.43
N ASN A 894 18.26 34.50 -38.72
CA ASN A 894 16.85 34.36 -38.33
C ASN A 894 16.09 33.20 -39.06
N THR A 895 16.81 32.25 -39.65
CA THR A 895 16.28 31.02 -40.22
C THR A 895 16.42 29.84 -39.24
N PRO A 896 15.60 28.77 -39.37
CA PRO A 896 15.59 27.67 -38.40
C PRO A 896 16.89 26.87 -38.27
N CYS A 897 17.66 26.71 -39.35
CA CYS A 897 18.92 25.95 -39.34
C CYS A 897 20.15 26.73 -38.86
N ALA A 898 19.94 27.95 -38.39
CA ALA A 898 21.02 28.82 -37.96
C ALA A 898 21.84 28.26 -36.79
N GLY A 899 23.16 28.17 -37.01
CA GLY A 899 24.11 27.55 -36.10
C GLY A 899 24.08 26.02 -36.08
N LEU A 900 23.24 25.39 -36.90
CA LEU A 900 23.08 23.93 -36.97
C LEU A 900 23.69 23.33 -38.25
N CYS A 901 23.68 24.07 -39.35
CA CYS A 901 24.34 23.69 -40.60
C CYS A 901 24.58 24.90 -41.51
N SER A 902 25.46 24.74 -42.49
CA SER A 902 25.75 25.76 -43.49
C SER A 902 24.91 25.55 -44.76
N ASN A 903 24.35 26.63 -45.30
CA ASN A 903 23.57 26.66 -46.55
C ASN A 903 22.41 25.63 -46.62
N PRO A 904 21.44 25.68 -45.70
CA PRO A 904 20.27 24.81 -45.71
C PRO A 904 19.40 25.05 -46.95
N VAL A 905 18.82 23.97 -47.51
CA VAL A 905 17.85 24.08 -48.60
C VAL A 905 16.47 24.43 -48.02
N VAL A 906 15.99 25.63 -48.32
CA VAL A 906 14.71 26.15 -47.82
C VAL A 906 13.53 25.51 -48.58
N PHE A 907 12.49 25.11 -47.86
CA PHE A 907 11.21 24.70 -48.43
C PHE A 907 10.03 25.44 -47.77
N SER A 908 8.94 25.66 -48.51
CA SER A 908 7.82 26.54 -48.10
C SER A 908 6.52 25.81 -47.77
N SER A 909 6.43 24.50 -48.00
CA SER A 909 5.28 23.69 -47.60
C SER A 909 5.72 22.30 -47.13
N SER A 910 5.37 21.24 -47.86
CA SER A 910 5.83 19.89 -47.58
C SER A 910 7.20 19.64 -48.20
N PHE A 911 8.06 18.91 -47.49
CA PHE A 911 9.38 18.47 -47.93
C PHE A 911 9.38 16.96 -48.09
N PRO A 912 9.17 16.41 -49.29
CA PRO A 912 9.45 15.01 -49.58
C PRO A 912 10.87 14.89 -50.17
N SER A 913 11.88 14.51 -49.39
CA SER A 913 13.27 14.53 -49.89
C SER A 913 13.53 13.54 -51.02
N GLY A 914 12.69 12.50 -51.14
CA GLY A 914 13.11 11.27 -51.82
C GLY A 914 14.39 10.75 -51.15
N ASN A 915 15.36 10.30 -51.94
CA ASN A 915 16.64 9.85 -51.39
C ASN A 915 17.55 11.05 -51.06
N LEU A 916 17.95 11.20 -49.79
CA LEU A 916 18.85 12.27 -49.30
C LEU A 916 20.30 12.12 -49.80
N GLY A 917 20.63 11.02 -50.50
CA GLY A 917 21.96 10.76 -51.04
C GLY A 917 22.99 10.40 -49.98
N MET A 918 24.25 10.22 -50.41
CA MET A 918 25.35 9.74 -49.55
C MET A 918 26.01 10.85 -48.70
N SER A 919 25.88 12.11 -49.09
CA SER A 919 26.46 13.25 -48.38
C SER A 919 25.63 13.68 -47.17
N ALA A 920 26.21 14.50 -46.29
CA ALA A 920 25.44 15.20 -45.27
C ALA A 920 24.54 16.28 -45.93
N THR A 921 23.29 16.37 -45.51
CA THR A 921 22.29 17.29 -46.09
C THR A 921 21.57 18.08 -45.01
N CYS A 922 21.08 19.27 -45.37
CA CYS A 922 20.39 20.15 -44.43
C CYS A 922 19.28 20.95 -45.11
N HIS A 923 18.13 21.06 -44.45
CA HIS A 923 16.90 21.65 -45.00
C HIS A 923 16.16 22.45 -43.94
N GLU A 924 15.49 23.55 -44.31
CA GLU A 924 14.74 24.37 -43.34
C GLU A 924 13.40 24.87 -43.84
N THR A 925 12.47 25.13 -42.92
CA THR A 925 11.21 25.79 -43.19
C THR A 925 10.68 26.58 -42.00
N THR A 926 10.06 27.73 -42.24
CA THR A 926 9.27 28.46 -41.24
C THR A 926 7.80 28.01 -41.19
N SER A 927 7.36 27.18 -42.15
CA SER A 927 5.99 26.71 -42.29
C SER A 927 5.53 25.88 -41.08
N ASN A 928 4.21 25.88 -40.84
CA ASN A 928 3.60 25.04 -39.80
C ASN A 928 3.45 23.61 -40.33
N LEU A 929 4.36 22.74 -39.90
CA LEU A 929 4.35 21.31 -40.19
C LEU A 929 3.63 20.55 -39.06
N GLN A 930 2.93 19.45 -39.39
CA GLN A 930 2.30 18.59 -38.38
C GLN A 930 3.25 17.53 -37.82
N GLY A 931 4.23 17.10 -38.61
CA GLY A 931 5.15 16.03 -38.26
C GLY A 931 6.21 15.82 -39.33
N PHE A 932 7.12 14.89 -39.07
CA PHE A 932 8.09 14.42 -40.06
C PHE A 932 8.30 12.91 -39.95
N ASN A 933 8.49 12.24 -41.08
CA ASN A 933 8.84 10.83 -41.18
C ASN A 933 10.27 10.70 -41.70
N CYS A 934 11.03 9.70 -41.24
CA CYS A 934 12.30 9.35 -41.84
C CYS A 934 12.58 7.86 -41.72
N GLY A 935 13.28 7.31 -42.71
CA GLY A 935 13.52 5.89 -42.84
C GLY A 935 14.72 5.57 -43.74
N ASN A 936 15.11 4.29 -43.75
CA ASN A 936 16.24 3.75 -44.51
C ASN A 936 17.61 4.37 -44.14
N PHE A 937 17.73 4.92 -42.92
CA PHE A 937 19.01 5.36 -42.38
C PHE A 937 19.88 4.14 -42.01
N ALA A 938 21.00 3.96 -42.70
CA ALA A 938 21.98 2.93 -42.39
C ALA A 938 22.54 3.08 -40.96
N PRO A 939 22.93 1.97 -40.28
CA PRO A 939 23.47 2.03 -38.92
C PRO A 939 24.62 3.03 -38.77
N GLY A 940 24.51 3.93 -37.79
CA GLY A 940 25.49 5.01 -37.55
C GLY A 940 25.19 6.33 -38.28
N ARG A 941 24.32 6.35 -39.30
CA ARG A 941 23.82 7.60 -39.90
C ARG A 941 22.79 8.24 -38.97
N THR A 942 22.90 9.54 -38.74
CA THR A 942 22.00 10.28 -37.84
C THR A 942 21.11 11.26 -38.61
N PHE A 943 19.88 11.42 -38.14
CA PHE A 943 18.96 12.47 -38.56
C PHE A 943 18.57 13.32 -37.35
N ARG A 944 18.51 14.64 -37.49
CA ARG A 944 18.15 15.56 -36.42
C ARG A 944 17.11 16.57 -36.89
N VAL A 945 16.21 16.95 -35.99
CA VAL A 945 15.31 18.08 -36.19
C VAL A 945 15.52 19.10 -35.08
N ASN A 946 15.80 20.36 -35.42
CA ASN A 946 16.22 21.41 -34.47
C ASN A 946 17.34 20.92 -33.52
N ASN A 947 18.33 20.21 -34.07
CA ASN A 947 19.43 19.52 -33.36
C ASN A 947 19.04 18.32 -32.46
N VAL A 948 17.75 18.06 -32.22
CA VAL A 948 17.28 16.88 -31.48
C VAL A 948 17.42 15.63 -32.36
N LEU A 949 18.03 14.56 -31.84
CA LEU A 949 18.19 13.30 -32.57
C LEU A 949 16.83 12.64 -32.81
N ALA A 950 16.52 12.39 -34.08
CA ALA A 950 15.26 11.82 -34.51
C ALA A 950 15.33 10.29 -34.62
N THR A 951 14.28 9.62 -34.15
CA THR A 951 14.12 8.17 -34.30
C THR A 951 13.54 7.84 -35.69
N CYS A 952 14.41 7.60 -36.67
CA CYS A 952 13.99 7.24 -38.03
C CYS A 952 13.57 5.76 -38.12
N ASN A 953 12.28 5.52 -38.03
CA ASN A 953 11.67 4.18 -38.02
C ASN A 953 10.50 4.04 -39.03
N TYR A 954 10.48 4.86 -40.08
CA TYR A 954 9.43 4.91 -41.12
C TYR A 954 8.03 5.36 -40.65
N ASN A 955 7.87 5.77 -39.39
CA ASN A 955 6.63 6.34 -38.87
C ASN A 955 6.73 7.86 -38.73
N ASN A 956 5.60 8.56 -38.90
CA ASN A 956 5.53 10.01 -38.71
C ASN A 956 5.75 10.37 -37.23
N GLN A 957 6.78 11.17 -36.97
CA GLN A 957 7.21 11.61 -35.65
C GLN A 957 6.72 13.05 -35.36
N PRO A 958 6.39 13.37 -34.09
CA PRO A 958 6.09 14.73 -33.69
C PRO A 958 7.33 15.62 -33.82
N LEU A 959 7.11 16.87 -34.22
CA LEU A 959 8.19 17.85 -34.32
C LEU A 959 8.55 18.41 -32.94
N PRO A 960 9.85 18.69 -32.68
CA PRO A 960 10.27 19.43 -31.48
C PRO A 960 9.74 20.87 -31.50
N ALA A 961 9.93 21.62 -30.42
CA ALA A 961 9.56 23.04 -30.40
C ALA A 961 10.24 23.82 -31.55
N LYS A 962 9.53 24.82 -32.10
CA LYS A 962 10.02 25.65 -33.21
C LYS A 962 11.28 26.41 -32.79
N ARG A 963 12.33 26.35 -33.63
CA ARG A 963 13.56 27.14 -33.52
C ARG A 963 13.49 28.27 -34.55
N ASN A 964 13.71 29.51 -34.13
CA ASN A 964 13.64 30.70 -34.97
C ASN A 964 12.37 30.75 -35.85
N GLY A 965 11.22 30.41 -35.25
CA GLY A 965 9.92 30.39 -35.93
C GLY A 965 9.64 29.15 -36.81
N GLY A 966 10.55 28.18 -36.91
CA GLY A 966 10.42 27.03 -37.81
C GLY A 966 11.20 25.78 -37.40
N TYR A 967 11.60 25.01 -38.41
CA TYR A 967 12.24 23.69 -38.29
C TYR A 967 13.45 23.56 -39.19
N CYS A 968 14.53 23.01 -38.64
CA CYS A 968 15.75 22.60 -39.32
C CYS A 968 15.85 21.08 -39.32
N PHE A 969 16.14 20.48 -40.48
CA PHE A 969 16.32 19.04 -40.66
C PHE A 969 17.75 18.77 -41.13
N GLN A 970 18.50 17.91 -40.42
CA GLN A 970 19.90 17.61 -40.69
C GLN A 970 20.09 16.11 -40.84
N ALA A 971 20.76 15.65 -41.91
CA ALA A 971 21.23 14.27 -42.05
C ALA A 971 22.76 14.24 -42.09
N SER A 972 23.40 13.33 -41.35
CA SER A 972 24.84 13.05 -41.54
C SER A 972 25.09 12.35 -42.89
N ALA A 973 26.35 12.18 -43.28
CA ALA A 973 26.71 11.35 -44.45
C ALA A 973 26.48 9.85 -44.18
N GLY A 974 26.31 9.05 -45.24
CA GLY A 974 26.06 7.60 -45.22
C GLY A 974 25.04 7.17 -46.28
N ASP A 975 24.84 5.87 -46.50
CA ASP A 975 24.10 5.40 -47.67
C ASP A 975 22.56 5.56 -47.59
N TYR A 976 21.98 5.90 -48.75
CA TYR A 976 20.56 5.86 -49.16
C TYR A 976 19.45 5.96 -48.09
N ALA A 977 19.37 7.10 -47.41
CA ALA A 977 18.30 7.42 -46.46
C ALA A 977 17.25 8.38 -47.04
N TRP A 978 16.04 8.42 -46.48
CA TRP A 978 15.00 9.39 -46.88
C TRP A 978 14.29 10.03 -45.68
N ALA A 979 13.81 11.26 -45.87
CA ALA A 979 12.96 11.97 -44.91
C ALA A 979 11.83 12.71 -45.62
N SER A 980 10.68 12.80 -44.97
CA SER A 980 9.60 13.68 -45.42
C SER A 980 9.00 14.47 -44.26
N ALA A 981 8.54 15.69 -44.53
CA ALA A 981 7.77 16.49 -43.58
C ALA A 981 6.59 17.14 -44.31
N THR A 982 5.44 17.24 -43.65
CA THR A 982 4.20 17.71 -44.28
C THR A 982 3.55 18.86 -43.53
N THR A 983 3.04 19.82 -44.30
CA THR A 983 2.14 20.88 -43.81
C THR A 983 0.73 20.35 -43.61
N PHE A 984 -0.09 21.18 -42.95
CA PHE A 984 -1.55 21.13 -43.09
C PHE A 984 -1.99 21.23 -44.56
#